data_AF-A0A3M2BJT7-F1
#
_entry.id   AF-A0A3M2BJT7-F1
#
_cell.length_a   1.000
_cell.length_b   1.000
_cell.length_c   1.000
_cell.angle_alpha   90.00
_cell.angle_beta   90.00
_cell.angle_gamma   90.00
#
_symmetry.space_group_name_H-M   'P 1'
#
loop_
_entity.id
_entity.type
_entity.pdbx_description
1 polymer ?
#
loop_
_entity_poly.entity_id
_entity_poly.type
_entity_poly.pdbx_seq_one_letter_code
_entity_poly.pdbx_strand_id
1 'polypeptide(L)'
;MAPAARSFAVRARMLNRAGQKPRRRAVGRRRPSRQRSGGGTAGGAPCAAADRRSIGGPHAMKTSSLETALALALALAWPAAAAAEPPAARLLRFPDVHRDFVVFVHGGDVWRAPAAGGVARRLTAHPGQELFPKISPDGAWVAFSAEHSGTRQVYVMPAEGGEPRQLTFYGDVGPMPPRGGYDAWIQGWSPDGKILVRLNRTPWGPRMGRYFLVDPAGGLETPLVLPEGSSATLSPDGKKLAYCPVGREFRTWKRHRGGRAQDVWIFDLEALRSEQLTTDPGNDNFPMWAGERIYFTSDRAGTLNLFAYELASKSLRQVTSFDDYDVLWPSLGPEAIVFTKGGELFRFDLASEETAPIPIAIGSERPAAAVHFEDVSDDVGGAAVSPSGARAVFEARGELFTVPAKKGPTRNLSRTPAAREMDPAWSPDGRSIAYLSDATGEYELYVRSQDGLDEPRQLTRGGTVWKLPPAWSPDGSKIAFGDKDRKLWIVDVDGGELTEVARGNAGDLDTYAFSPDGRFLAYETNHPTPRGFGLPGIAVYSLDDGESTMLGDGMTQDSEPAWSADGRYLFFLSVRDYQLRFSTFEFNYLYDRGTRIYAAALDPSAPPLFPFESDEETPAEDGDKNGDGDKNGDKPHVVVEPEGFVARTIALPGVPPGNYGSLQASAGAVYYLRFDDDGSTLMRYDLKERKEAKVMAGVQAYQLSADGKKLFYAAGGSWGIADAKAGLEPGAGRLDISDLRIKLDPRIEWRQMYDDGWRIVRDFFYDRRMHGFDWAALGEKYRRLVPYVAHRAELDFLFGELIGELEAGHMYVQSGDEPSVERLEGGKLGCELELDADSGRYRIGHVFAGENWDEAYRSPLTEPGVDVRRGDYLLAIDGDELRYPDNPYRLLEGKADRQVVLTVADSPSAEGRRVTVRPVASELNLRYLDWVKSRMAMADRLSGGRVGYIHLPDTAIAGNRMLQKLFFGQVNKEALIIDDRYNGGGFIPDRMIEYLARRTLSYWARRDLEPSRTPLFAHDGPKAMLINGYAGSGGDALPYYFKKLGLGPLIGTRTWGGLIGITGAPTLADGGVVLPATFRFFDVEGKWAVENEGVAPDVEVIDLPEARIAGGDPSLEKAVELLLQALEENPVSRPPVPEPPDMSGPP
;
A
#
# COMPACT_ATOMS: atom_id res chain seq x y z
N MET A 1 -17.17 -3.12 -7.57
CA MET A 1 -16.44 -2.36 -6.53
C MET A 1 -17.47 -1.95 -5.49
N ALA A 2 -17.18 -2.13 -4.20
CA ALA A 2 -18.14 -2.48 -3.13
C ALA A 2 -18.47 -3.99 -3.22
N PRO A 3 -18.04 -4.82 -2.24
CA PRO A 3 -18.22 -4.63 -0.80
C PRO A 3 -16.89 -4.76 -0.01
N ALA A 4 -16.46 -3.64 0.57
CA ALA A 4 -15.47 -3.59 1.67
C ALA A 4 -15.73 -2.25 2.36
N ALA A 5 -16.70 -2.28 3.25
CA ALA A 5 -17.32 -1.17 3.94
C ALA A 5 -17.81 -1.78 5.26
N ARG A 6 -17.51 -1.30 6.47
CA ARG A 6 -16.86 -0.08 6.95
C ARG A 6 -16.33 -0.37 8.36
N SER A 7 -15.11 0.08 8.67
CA SER A 7 -14.70 0.43 10.05
C SER A 7 -14.57 1.95 10.10
N PHE A 8 -14.99 2.54 11.23
CA PHE A 8 -15.31 3.97 11.40
C PHE A 8 -14.14 4.95 11.16
N ALA A 9 -12.88 4.49 11.03
CA ALA A 9 -11.76 5.37 10.64
C ALA A 9 -10.78 4.83 9.57
N VAL A 10 -10.91 3.58 9.10
CA VAL A 10 -9.97 3.00 8.11
C VAL A 10 -10.00 3.74 6.75
N ARG A 11 -11.08 4.46 6.41
CA ARG A 11 -11.19 5.21 5.14
C ARG A 11 -10.51 6.58 5.13
N ALA A 12 -10.12 7.15 6.27
CA ALA A 12 -9.50 8.49 6.30
C ALA A 12 -8.06 8.51 5.72
N ARG A 13 -7.34 7.37 5.74
CA ARG A 13 -5.91 7.32 5.39
C ARG A 13 -5.62 7.33 3.88
N MET A 14 -6.51 6.84 3.01
CA MET A 14 -6.22 6.71 1.56
C MET A 14 -6.38 8.02 0.76
N LEU A 15 -7.14 9.01 1.24
CA LEU A 15 -7.37 10.27 0.51
C LEU A 15 -6.44 11.42 0.95
N ASN A 16 -5.69 11.28 2.04
CA ASN A 16 -4.95 12.38 2.65
C ASN A 16 -3.56 12.69 2.04
N ARG A 17 -3.12 11.98 0.97
CA ARG A 17 -1.85 12.29 0.28
C ARG A 17 -1.98 13.08 -1.03
N ALA A 18 -3.18 13.45 -1.46
CA ALA A 18 -3.37 14.26 -2.67
C ALA A 18 -4.02 15.62 -2.35
N GLY A 19 -3.20 16.64 -2.11
CA GLY A 19 -3.60 18.03 -2.29
C GLY A 19 -3.63 18.90 -1.02
N GLN A 20 -2.47 19.38 -0.58
CA GLN A 20 -2.40 20.66 0.15
C GLN A 20 -1.63 21.68 -0.67
N LYS A 21 -2.34 22.70 -1.18
CA LYS A 21 -1.74 23.93 -1.72
C LYS A 21 -1.28 24.82 -0.56
N PRO A 22 -0.09 25.44 -0.64
CA PRO A 22 0.42 26.28 0.44
C PRO A 22 -0.25 27.66 0.45
N ARG A 23 -0.79 28.07 1.60
CA ARG A 23 -1.24 29.45 1.84
C ARG A 23 -0.04 30.36 2.05
N ARG A 24 0.19 31.25 1.08
CA ARG A 24 1.13 32.38 1.14
C ARG A 24 0.76 33.34 2.29
N ARG A 25 1.75 33.70 3.13
CA ARG A 25 1.75 34.97 3.88
C ARG A 25 2.95 35.79 3.42
N ALA A 26 2.67 36.93 2.80
CA ALA A 26 3.62 38.02 2.60
C ALA A 26 3.55 38.97 3.80
N VAL A 27 4.70 39.44 4.31
CA VAL A 27 4.98 40.85 4.69
C VAL A 27 6.50 41.01 4.79
N GLY A 28 6.99 42.15 4.29
CA GLY A 28 8.39 42.44 4.00
C GLY A 28 9.32 42.80 5.17
N ARG A 29 10.59 42.86 4.75
CA ARG A 29 11.85 43.22 5.43
C ARG A 29 11.79 44.48 6.31
N ARG A 30 12.50 44.47 7.46
CA ARG A 30 13.87 45.06 7.66
C ARG A 30 14.32 44.98 9.13
N ARG A 31 15.59 44.61 9.32
CA ARG A 31 16.44 44.61 10.54
C ARG A 31 16.86 46.07 10.94
N PRO A 32 17.72 46.30 11.96
CA PRO A 32 17.58 46.02 13.40
C PRO A 32 18.11 47.20 14.29
N SER A 33 18.18 46.97 15.60
CA SER A 33 19.28 47.35 16.52
C SER A 33 18.99 48.31 17.70
N ARG A 34 19.51 47.82 18.85
CA ARG A 34 20.20 48.52 19.95
C ARG A 34 19.41 49.28 21.02
N GLN A 35 19.66 48.77 22.24
CA GLN A 35 20.16 49.45 23.44
C GLN A 35 19.17 49.97 24.50
N ARG A 36 19.44 49.43 25.70
CA ARG A 36 19.65 50.09 27.00
C ARG A 36 18.47 50.35 27.92
N SER A 37 18.80 50.11 29.20
CA SER A 37 18.25 50.64 30.46
C SER A 37 16.79 50.27 30.76
N GLY A 38 16.40 49.89 31.97
CA GLY A 38 17.08 49.88 33.26
C GLY A 38 16.01 50.02 34.35
N GLY A 39 16.22 49.32 35.47
CA GLY A 39 15.83 49.77 36.82
C GLY A 39 14.37 49.70 37.28
N GLY A 40 14.18 49.09 38.47
CA GLY A 40 13.20 49.50 39.48
C GLY A 40 12.07 48.49 39.75
N THR A 41 12.21 47.46 40.59
CA THR A 41 12.09 47.40 42.09
C THR A 41 10.68 47.64 42.66
N ALA A 42 10.16 46.72 43.51
CA ALA A 42 10.25 46.84 44.98
C ALA A 42 9.28 45.91 45.77
N GLY A 43 9.74 45.48 46.96
CA GLY A 43 8.97 45.05 48.14
C GLY A 43 9.14 43.57 48.51
N GLY A 44 9.64 43.13 49.67
CA GLY A 44 10.03 43.74 50.95
C GLY A 44 10.66 42.65 51.87
N ALA A 45 11.46 43.09 52.85
CA ALA A 45 12.50 42.35 53.60
C ALA A 45 12.04 41.83 55.00
N PRO A 46 12.91 41.53 56.01
CA PRO A 46 14.05 40.59 56.12
C PRO A 46 14.11 39.78 57.45
N CYS A 47 15.06 38.84 57.62
CA CYS A 47 15.92 38.74 58.82
C CYS A 47 17.12 37.75 58.68
N ALA A 48 18.33 38.24 59.03
CA ALA A 48 19.53 37.62 59.66
C ALA A 48 20.08 36.21 59.22
N ALA A 49 21.37 35.87 59.28
CA ALA A 49 22.66 36.57 59.40
C ALA A 49 23.83 35.55 59.17
N ALA A 50 25.00 36.11 58.80
CA ALA A 50 26.40 35.68 58.98
C ALA A 50 26.94 34.31 58.43
N ASP A 51 27.91 34.25 57.49
CA ASP A 51 29.39 34.54 57.52
C ASP A 51 30.20 33.22 57.84
N ARG A 52 31.29 32.75 57.20
CA ARG A 52 32.49 33.34 56.56
C ARG A 52 33.24 32.36 55.64
N ARG A 53 34.14 32.92 54.81
CA ARG A 53 35.11 32.32 53.87
C ARG A 53 36.55 32.21 54.43
N SER A 54 37.40 31.56 53.61
CA SER A 54 38.87 31.74 53.33
C SER A 54 39.81 30.68 53.93
N ILE A 55 40.54 29.86 53.15
CA ILE A 55 41.72 30.01 52.22
C ILE A 55 43.08 30.14 52.94
N GLY A 56 44.03 29.24 52.61
CA GLY A 56 45.48 29.52 52.52
C GLY A 56 46.45 28.55 53.22
N GLY A 57 47.37 27.91 52.46
CA GLY A 57 48.57 27.16 52.95
C GLY A 57 49.70 28.10 53.47
N PRO A 58 51.01 27.71 53.65
CA PRO A 58 51.86 26.87 52.76
C PRO A 58 53.07 26.07 53.39
N HIS A 59 53.86 25.35 52.53
CA HIS A 59 55.32 24.99 52.57
C HIS A 59 55.92 24.13 53.73
N ALA A 60 57.01 23.33 53.66
CA ALA A 60 57.91 22.73 52.65
C ALA A 60 58.92 21.75 53.34
N MET A 61 59.54 20.84 52.56
CA MET A 61 60.86 20.15 52.70
C MET A 61 61.12 18.89 53.60
N LYS A 62 61.58 17.80 52.91
CA LYS A 62 62.76 16.88 53.10
C LYS A 62 62.98 16.21 54.49
N THR A 63 63.42 14.94 54.70
CA THR A 63 64.19 13.90 53.96
C THR A 63 64.25 12.60 54.81
N SER A 64 64.43 11.43 54.16
CA SER A 64 65.03 10.14 54.63
C SER A 64 64.44 9.44 55.87
N SER A 65 64.27 8.11 55.96
CA SER A 65 65.21 7.02 55.65
C SER A 65 64.51 5.65 55.57
N LEU A 66 65.21 4.70 54.94
CA LEU A 66 64.87 3.31 54.64
C LEU A 66 64.66 2.38 55.85
N GLU A 67 63.93 1.28 55.56
CA GLU A 67 63.96 -0.06 56.19
C GLU A 67 63.18 -0.21 57.53
N THR A 68 62.28 -1.17 57.75
CA THR A 68 62.21 -2.57 57.27
C THR A 68 60.80 -3.15 57.55
N ALA A 69 60.30 -3.93 56.60
CA ALA A 69 59.51 -5.17 56.73
C ALA A 69 58.21 -5.25 57.56
N LEU A 70 57.18 -5.74 56.84
CA LEU A 70 56.16 -6.71 57.30
C LEU A 70 54.92 -6.18 58.06
N ALA A 71 54.02 -5.48 57.35
CA ALA A 71 52.56 -5.61 57.49
C ALA A 71 51.84 -4.55 56.62
N LEU A 72 51.49 -4.87 55.37
CA LEU A 72 50.30 -4.37 54.68
C LEU A 72 50.23 -5.01 53.27
N ALA A 73 49.54 -6.13 53.15
CA ALA A 73 49.19 -6.74 51.85
C ALA A 73 47.79 -7.38 51.94
N LEU A 74 46.83 -6.62 52.46
CA LEU A 74 45.42 -7.05 52.57
C LEU A 74 44.48 -5.83 52.57
N ALA A 75 44.57 -5.01 51.51
CA ALA A 75 43.51 -4.08 51.12
C ALA A 75 43.87 -3.48 49.75
N LEU A 76 43.25 -4.02 48.69
CA LEU A 76 42.98 -3.45 47.36
C LEU A 76 43.04 -4.54 46.29
N ALA A 77 42.12 -5.50 46.37
CA ALA A 77 41.61 -6.20 45.21
C ALA A 77 40.13 -5.83 45.11
N TRP A 78 39.84 -4.67 44.50
CA TRP A 78 38.54 -4.54 43.85
C TRP A 78 38.57 -5.55 42.69
N PRO A 79 37.64 -6.51 42.62
CA PRO A 79 37.48 -7.24 41.37
C PRO A 79 37.14 -6.19 40.33
N ALA A 80 37.98 -6.06 39.30
CA ALA A 80 37.53 -5.43 38.07
C ALA A 80 36.25 -6.18 37.70
N ALA A 81 35.09 -5.52 37.86
CA ALA A 81 33.87 -6.03 37.28
C ALA A 81 34.20 -6.23 35.81
N ALA A 82 34.27 -7.49 35.37
CA ALA A 82 34.26 -7.79 33.96
C ALA A 82 33.03 -7.09 33.41
N ALA A 83 33.23 -5.99 32.67
CA ALA A 83 32.15 -5.37 31.94
C ALA A 83 31.56 -6.48 31.08
N ALA A 84 30.31 -6.84 31.33
CA ALA A 84 29.62 -7.84 30.53
C ALA A 84 29.80 -7.44 29.07
N GLU A 85 30.33 -8.35 28.24
CA GLU A 85 30.44 -8.08 26.81
C GLU A 85 29.06 -7.65 26.30
N PRO A 86 28.96 -6.53 25.58
CA PRO A 86 27.68 -6.08 25.04
C PRO A 86 27.08 -7.21 24.20
N PRO A 87 25.78 -7.50 24.34
CA PRO A 87 25.14 -8.59 23.60
C PRO A 87 25.33 -8.38 22.09
N ALA A 88 25.59 -9.49 21.38
CA ALA A 88 25.77 -9.46 19.94
C ALA A 88 24.55 -8.84 19.25
N ALA A 89 24.80 -7.91 18.35
CA ALA A 89 23.76 -7.26 17.56
C ALA A 89 23.09 -8.26 16.60
N ARG A 90 21.86 -7.94 16.20
CA ARG A 90 21.08 -8.66 15.19
C ARG A 90 20.45 -7.63 14.24
N LEU A 91 19.80 -8.14 13.19
CA LEU A 91 19.18 -7.35 12.12
C LEU A 91 20.22 -6.50 11.36
N LEU A 92 21.42 -7.05 11.20
CA LEU A 92 22.50 -6.48 10.40
C LEU A 92 22.23 -6.82 8.93
N ARG A 93 22.00 -5.80 8.10
CA ARG A 93 21.49 -5.96 6.72
C ARG A 93 22.45 -5.39 5.68
N PHE A 94 22.29 -5.83 4.43
CA PHE A 94 23.02 -5.32 3.27
C PHE A 94 24.55 -5.22 3.48
N PRO A 95 25.22 -6.31 3.93
CA PRO A 95 26.64 -6.25 4.22
C PRO A 95 27.49 -6.18 2.94
N ASP A 96 28.71 -5.67 3.10
CA ASP A 96 29.79 -5.80 2.14
C ASP A 96 31.14 -5.94 2.87
N VAL A 97 32.12 -6.61 2.26
CA VAL A 97 33.38 -6.97 2.92
C VAL A 97 34.60 -6.61 2.08
N HIS A 98 35.61 -6.05 2.72
CA HIS A 98 36.92 -5.84 2.12
C HIS A 98 38.01 -6.23 3.11
N ARG A 99 38.68 -7.35 2.83
CA ARG A 99 39.80 -7.91 3.62
C ARG A 99 39.50 -8.00 5.12
N ASP A 100 39.91 -6.98 5.88
CA ASP A 100 39.91 -6.93 7.34
C ASP A 100 38.70 -6.18 7.94
N PHE A 101 37.81 -5.61 7.11
CA PHE A 101 36.60 -4.94 7.61
C PHE A 101 35.34 -5.26 6.80
N VAL A 102 34.20 -5.07 7.46
CA VAL A 102 32.86 -5.17 6.88
C VAL A 102 32.13 -3.84 7.05
N VAL A 103 31.29 -3.51 6.07
CA VAL A 103 30.25 -2.48 6.19
C VAL A 103 28.88 -3.12 6.11
N PHE A 104 27.90 -2.54 6.79
CA PHE A 104 26.52 -3.05 6.81
C PHE A 104 25.56 -1.96 7.25
N VAL A 105 24.26 -2.23 7.14
CA VAL A 105 23.18 -1.37 7.61
C VAL A 105 22.61 -1.89 8.92
N HIS A 106 22.42 -1.00 9.88
CA HIS A 106 21.66 -1.24 11.11
C HIS A 106 20.96 0.04 11.56
N GLY A 107 19.68 -0.05 11.91
CA GLY A 107 18.91 1.11 12.36
C GLY A 107 18.63 2.15 11.26
N GLY A 108 18.82 1.80 9.99
CA GLY A 108 18.69 2.72 8.85
C GLY A 108 20.00 3.42 8.44
N ASP A 109 21.10 3.16 9.16
CA ASP A 109 22.40 3.81 8.93
C ASP A 109 23.49 2.83 8.49
N VAL A 110 24.57 3.35 7.90
CA VAL A 110 25.76 2.59 7.52
C VAL A 110 26.75 2.50 8.69
N TRP A 111 27.23 1.29 8.96
CA TRP A 111 28.20 0.96 10.01
C TRP A 111 29.42 0.26 9.42
N ARG A 112 30.53 0.31 10.14
CA ARG A 112 31.77 -0.43 9.85
C ARG A 112 32.24 -1.20 11.07
N ALA A 113 32.74 -2.42 10.88
CA ALA A 113 33.37 -3.22 11.92
C ALA A 113 34.53 -4.07 11.38
N PRO A 114 35.42 -4.59 12.24
CA PRO A 114 36.40 -5.58 11.82
C PRO A 114 35.73 -6.84 11.26
N ALA A 115 36.28 -7.43 10.20
CA ALA A 115 35.75 -8.64 9.56
C ALA A 115 35.88 -9.89 10.45
N ALA A 116 36.69 -9.83 11.52
CA ALA A 116 36.78 -10.86 12.55
C ALA A 116 35.74 -10.69 13.67
N GLY A 117 34.94 -9.62 13.65
CA GLY A 117 34.01 -9.25 14.72
C GLY A 117 34.58 -8.22 15.68
N GLY A 118 33.72 -7.69 16.54
CA GLY A 118 34.04 -6.66 17.53
C GLY A 118 33.06 -5.49 17.51
N VAL A 119 33.51 -4.35 18.04
CA VAL A 119 32.68 -3.14 18.15
C VAL A 119 32.56 -2.43 16.80
N ALA A 120 31.34 -2.14 16.38
CA ALA A 120 31.06 -1.38 15.18
C ALA A 120 31.10 0.13 15.41
N ARG A 121 31.59 0.87 14.41
CA ARG A 121 31.56 2.33 14.31
C ARG A 121 30.47 2.74 13.33
N ARG A 122 29.56 3.62 13.75
CA ARG A 122 28.57 4.26 12.89
C ARG A 122 29.27 5.23 11.93
N LEU A 123 28.98 5.14 10.63
CA LEU A 123 29.56 6.02 9.61
C LEU A 123 28.60 7.15 9.21
N THR A 124 27.29 6.90 9.22
CA THR A 124 26.27 7.86 8.81
C THR A 124 25.17 8.02 9.87
N ALA A 125 24.44 9.14 9.82
CA ALA A 125 23.35 9.40 10.75
C ALA A 125 22.35 10.38 10.13
N HIS A 126 21.21 9.88 9.66
CA HIS A 126 20.18 10.69 9.02
C HIS A 126 18.76 10.20 9.32
N PRO A 127 17.72 11.08 9.31
CA PRO A 127 16.33 10.64 9.44
C PRO A 127 15.81 9.77 8.28
N GLY A 128 16.41 9.89 7.10
CA GLY A 128 16.10 9.07 5.92
C GLY A 128 17.02 7.85 5.84
N GLN A 129 16.60 6.79 5.14
CA GLN A 129 17.35 5.53 5.14
C GLN A 129 18.60 5.61 4.26
N GLU A 130 19.68 4.98 4.73
CA GLU A 130 20.99 4.87 4.05
C GLU A 130 21.29 3.38 3.82
N LEU A 131 21.08 2.90 2.59
CA LEU A 131 21.06 1.49 2.23
C LEU A 131 22.15 1.11 1.22
N PHE A 132 22.35 -0.20 1.07
CA PHE A 132 23.20 -0.82 0.05
C PHE A 132 24.66 -0.31 0.00
N PRO A 133 25.37 -0.26 1.14
CA PRO A 133 26.78 0.13 1.12
C PRO A 133 27.61 -0.87 0.31
N LYS A 134 28.48 -0.38 -0.56
CA LYS A 134 29.47 -1.15 -1.32
C LYS A 134 30.85 -0.52 -1.22
N ILE A 135 31.86 -1.31 -0.87
CA ILE A 135 33.24 -0.89 -0.68
C ILE A 135 33.95 -0.88 -2.04
N SER A 136 34.74 0.16 -2.32
CA SER A 136 35.53 0.25 -3.55
C SER A 136 36.62 -0.84 -3.61
N PRO A 137 37.11 -1.22 -4.82
CA PRO A 137 38.10 -2.29 -4.96
C PRO A 137 39.39 -2.06 -4.15
N ASP A 138 39.79 -0.80 -3.98
CA ASP A 138 40.95 -0.40 -3.19
C ASP A 138 40.69 -0.30 -1.67
N GLY A 139 39.42 -0.43 -1.24
CA GLY A 139 39.00 -0.32 0.17
C GLY A 139 38.90 1.11 0.69
N ALA A 140 39.12 2.13 -0.15
CA ALA A 140 39.22 3.52 0.29
C ALA A 140 37.86 4.24 0.40
N TRP A 141 36.85 3.79 -0.32
CA TRP A 141 35.55 4.46 -0.44
C TRP A 141 34.39 3.50 -0.17
N VAL A 142 33.29 4.06 0.32
CA VAL A 142 32.00 3.39 0.42
C VAL A 142 30.98 4.18 -0.39
N ALA A 143 30.35 3.53 -1.36
CA ALA A 143 29.18 4.03 -2.06
C ALA A 143 27.91 3.48 -1.41
N PHE A 144 26.88 4.29 -1.26
CA PHE A 144 25.62 3.89 -0.63
C PHE A 144 24.46 4.74 -1.17
N SER A 145 23.23 4.26 -1.00
CA SER A 145 22.03 4.96 -1.44
C SER A 145 21.39 5.66 -0.25
N ALA A 146 21.07 6.94 -0.34
CA ALA A 146 20.52 7.69 0.79
C ALA A 146 19.41 8.67 0.40
N GLU A 147 18.54 8.97 1.36
CA GLU A 147 17.36 9.83 1.21
C GLU A 147 17.56 11.23 1.81
N HIS A 148 18.77 11.80 1.73
CA HIS A 148 19.06 13.09 2.36
C HIS A 148 18.17 14.25 1.87
N SER A 149 17.66 14.18 0.62
CA SER A 149 16.71 15.15 0.04
C SER A 149 15.26 14.64 -0.01
N GLY A 150 14.97 13.53 0.70
CA GLY A 150 13.72 12.77 0.61
C GLY A 150 13.50 12.09 -0.75
N THR A 151 14.46 12.20 -1.67
CA THR A 151 14.62 11.33 -2.85
C THR A 151 15.86 10.48 -2.65
N ARG A 152 15.83 9.23 -3.09
CA ARG A 152 16.95 8.30 -2.95
C ARG A 152 17.98 8.53 -4.04
N GLN A 153 19.20 8.85 -3.63
CA GLN A 153 20.32 9.15 -4.52
C GLN A 153 21.55 8.32 -4.14
N VAL A 154 22.49 8.20 -5.07
CA VAL A 154 23.79 7.56 -4.83
C VAL A 154 24.74 8.57 -4.19
N TYR A 155 25.38 8.16 -3.09
CA TYR A 155 26.39 8.92 -2.36
C TYR A 155 27.70 8.13 -2.29
N VAL A 156 28.79 8.83 -2.06
CA VAL A 156 30.10 8.26 -1.78
C VAL A 156 30.78 8.97 -0.60
N MET A 157 31.50 8.23 0.23
CA MET A 157 32.30 8.76 1.34
C MET A 157 33.57 7.91 1.56
N PRO A 158 34.60 8.42 2.26
CA PRO A 158 35.74 7.60 2.67
C PRO A 158 35.27 6.41 3.52
N ALA A 159 35.87 5.23 3.35
CA ALA A 159 35.51 4.02 4.10
C ALA A 159 35.76 4.16 5.62
N GLU A 160 36.63 5.09 6.00
CA GLU A 160 36.87 5.45 7.40
C GLU A 160 35.84 6.43 7.98
N GLY A 161 34.85 6.87 7.19
CA GLY A 161 33.89 7.91 7.53
C GLY A 161 34.34 9.30 7.08
N GLY A 162 33.40 10.25 7.03
CA GLY A 162 33.60 11.61 6.53
C GLY A 162 32.31 12.20 5.96
N GLU A 163 32.39 13.38 5.35
CA GLU A 163 31.24 14.02 4.71
C GLU A 163 30.85 13.27 3.41
N PRO A 164 29.60 12.76 3.31
CA PRO A 164 29.14 12.12 2.09
C PRO A 164 28.92 13.12 0.95
N ARG A 165 29.25 12.70 -0.28
CA ARG A 165 28.99 13.48 -1.50
C ARG A 165 27.95 12.80 -2.38
N GLN A 166 26.90 13.54 -2.71
CA GLN A 166 25.86 13.11 -3.66
C GLN A 166 26.42 13.04 -5.08
N LEU A 167 26.10 11.97 -5.81
CA LEU A 167 26.56 11.73 -7.18
C LEU A 167 25.42 11.76 -8.21
N THR A 168 24.20 11.40 -7.80
CA THR A 168 23.02 11.39 -8.69
C THR A 168 21.99 12.40 -8.24
N PHE A 169 21.24 12.95 -9.21
CA PHE A 169 20.27 14.04 -8.99
C PHE A 169 18.96 13.84 -9.75
N TYR A 170 18.85 12.75 -10.51
CA TYR A 170 17.59 12.39 -11.15
C TYR A 170 16.65 11.84 -10.08
N GLY A 171 15.47 12.43 -9.91
CA GLY A 171 14.49 11.98 -8.93
C GLY A 171 14.08 10.53 -9.16
N ASP A 172 14.14 9.71 -8.10
CA ASP A 172 13.68 8.32 -8.07
C ASP A 172 12.17 8.20 -8.42
N VAL A 173 11.66 6.97 -8.44
CA VAL A 173 10.24 6.68 -8.70
C VAL A 173 9.29 6.98 -7.52
N GLY A 174 9.79 7.52 -6.41
CA GLY A 174 9.04 7.78 -5.18
C GLY A 174 9.06 6.62 -4.18
N PRO A 175 8.46 6.81 -2.99
CA PRO A 175 8.41 5.79 -1.95
C PRO A 175 7.62 4.57 -2.41
N MET A 176 8.19 3.39 -2.19
CA MET A 176 7.63 2.10 -2.56
C MET A 176 7.38 1.27 -1.30
N PRO A 177 6.33 0.41 -1.27
CA PRO A 177 6.18 -0.54 -0.18
C PRO A 177 7.43 -1.45 -0.14
N PRO A 178 7.81 -2.05 1.01
CA PRO A 178 8.99 -2.90 1.13
C PRO A 178 9.14 -3.95 0.01
N ARG A 179 8.03 -4.62 -0.34
CA ARG A 179 7.96 -5.61 -1.44
C ARG A 179 8.25 -5.07 -2.84
N GLY A 180 8.18 -3.75 -3.00
CA GLY A 180 8.45 -3.02 -4.23
C GLY A 180 9.92 -2.92 -4.54
N GLY A 181 10.78 -3.24 -3.56
CA GLY A 181 12.19 -2.96 -3.62
C GLY A 181 12.46 -1.47 -3.58
N TYR A 182 13.66 -1.11 -3.99
CA TYR A 182 14.15 0.25 -3.86
C TYR A 182 14.75 0.72 -5.18
N ASP A 183 14.62 2.01 -5.46
CA ASP A 183 15.36 2.65 -6.55
C ASP A 183 16.81 2.93 -6.11
N ALA A 184 17.67 3.28 -7.07
CA ALA A 184 19.10 3.52 -6.86
C ALA A 184 19.78 2.38 -6.09
N TRP A 185 19.48 1.12 -6.43
CA TRP A 185 20.04 -0.04 -5.75
C TRP A 185 21.46 -0.33 -6.26
N ILE A 186 22.45 -0.03 -5.41
CA ILE A 186 23.87 -0.21 -5.73
C ILE A 186 24.22 -1.71 -5.73
N GLN A 187 24.87 -2.14 -6.80
CA GLN A 187 25.25 -3.53 -7.04
C GLN A 187 26.72 -3.78 -6.66
N GLY A 188 27.60 -2.82 -6.91
CA GLY A 188 29.03 -2.94 -6.66
C GLY A 188 29.84 -1.88 -7.39
N TRP A 189 31.11 -2.19 -7.65
CA TRP A 189 32.03 -1.31 -8.36
C TRP A 189 32.57 -2.01 -9.61
N SER A 190 32.84 -1.25 -10.66
CA SER A 190 33.61 -1.72 -11.81
C SER A 190 35.11 -1.75 -11.51
N PRO A 191 35.90 -2.53 -12.24
CA PRO A 191 37.36 -2.60 -12.04
C PRO A 191 38.07 -1.25 -12.18
N ASP A 192 37.52 -0.33 -12.96
CA ASP A 192 38.03 1.04 -13.15
C ASP A 192 37.48 2.05 -12.13
N GLY A 193 36.77 1.59 -11.10
CA GLY A 193 36.36 2.42 -9.97
C GLY A 193 35.07 3.23 -10.17
N LYS A 194 34.20 2.86 -11.13
CA LYS A 194 32.85 3.41 -11.24
C LYS A 194 31.85 2.59 -10.43
N ILE A 195 30.75 3.19 -10.02
CA ILE A 195 29.71 2.53 -9.21
C ILE A 195 28.67 1.93 -10.14
N LEU A 196 28.43 0.62 -10.04
CA LEU A 196 27.33 -0.06 -10.73
C LEU A 196 26.05 0.08 -9.92
N VAL A 197 25.03 0.70 -10.50
CA VAL A 197 23.73 0.94 -9.85
C VAL A 197 22.58 0.51 -10.75
N ARG A 198 21.52 -0.04 -10.15
CA ARG A 198 20.25 -0.31 -10.82
C ARG A 198 19.27 0.83 -10.53
N LEU A 199 18.75 1.45 -11.59
CA LEU A 199 17.81 2.57 -11.51
C LEU A 199 16.49 2.22 -12.22
N ASN A 200 15.35 2.59 -11.63
CA ASN A 200 14.01 2.28 -12.13
C ASN A 200 13.55 3.25 -13.25
N ARG A 201 14.39 3.40 -14.28
CA ARG A 201 14.16 4.28 -15.44
C ARG A 201 13.68 3.48 -16.67
N THR A 202 12.64 2.68 -16.51
CA THR A 202 12.11 1.76 -17.54
C THR A 202 10.68 2.12 -17.99
N PRO A 203 10.23 1.70 -19.19
CA PRO A 203 8.88 1.99 -19.67
C PRO A 203 7.78 1.09 -19.08
N TRP A 204 8.13 -0.02 -18.44
CA TRP A 204 7.16 -1.02 -17.95
C TRP A 204 6.67 -0.78 -16.52
N GLY A 205 7.23 0.21 -15.80
CA GLY A 205 6.72 0.64 -14.49
C GLY A 205 7.79 0.76 -13.40
N PRO A 206 7.39 1.15 -12.18
CA PRO A 206 8.31 1.61 -11.13
C PRO A 206 9.13 0.52 -10.43
N ARG A 207 8.93 -0.77 -10.77
CA ARG A 207 9.57 -1.91 -10.08
C ARG A 207 10.69 -2.57 -10.89
N MET A 208 10.80 -2.21 -12.17
CA MET A 208 11.79 -2.75 -13.10
C MET A 208 12.85 -1.69 -13.34
N GLY A 209 14.10 -2.13 -13.40
CA GLY A 209 15.25 -1.24 -13.45
C GLY A 209 16.28 -1.73 -14.44
N ARG A 210 17.15 -0.79 -14.81
CA ARG A 210 18.27 -0.98 -15.73
C ARG A 210 19.57 -0.56 -15.04
N TYR A 211 20.69 -1.12 -15.48
CA TYR A 211 22.01 -0.84 -14.93
C TYR A 211 22.63 0.44 -15.49
N PHE A 212 23.30 1.19 -14.63
CA PHE A 212 24.07 2.38 -14.94
C PHE A 212 25.42 2.35 -14.23
N LEU A 213 26.41 3.01 -14.82
CA LEU A 213 27.67 3.36 -14.17
C LEU A 213 27.62 4.82 -13.74
N VAL A 214 27.97 5.06 -12.47
CA VAL A 214 28.11 6.39 -11.88
C VAL A 214 29.59 6.64 -11.63
N ASP A 215 30.12 7.72 -12.20
CA ASP A 215 31.49 8.13 -11.98
C ASP A 215 31.61 8.88 -10.63
N PRO A 216 32.50 8.47 -9.71
CA PRO A 216 32.75 9.22 -8.50
C PRO A 216 33.18 10.67 -8.77
N ALA A 217 33.76 11.01 -9.92
CA ALA A 217 34.10 12.40 -10.28
C ALA A 217 32.86 13.29 -10.55
N GLY A 218 31.68 12.70 -10.77
CA GLY A 218 30.45 13.41 -11.12
C GLY A 218 30.07 13.27 -12.60
N GLY A 219 29.06 14.04 -13.03
CA GLY A 219 28.50 13.99 -14.37
C GLY A 219 27.20 13.20 -14.47
N LEU A 220 26.84 12.82 -15.70
CA LEU A 220 25.61 12.06 -15.99
C LEU A 220 25.86 10.56 -15.83
N GLU A 221 24.86 9.83 -15.33
CA GLU A 221 24.97 8.37 -15.19
C GLU A 221 24.97 7.71 -16.59
N THR A 222 25.85 6.73 -16.82
CA THR A 222 26.00 6.07 -18.12
C THR A 222 25.24 4.73 -18.13
N PRO A 223 24.20 4.55 -18.96
CA PRO A 223 23.45 3.29 -18.99
C PRO A 223 24.29 2.14 -19.59
N LEU A 224 24.22 0.95 -19.01
CA LEU A 224 24.68 -0.28 -19.67
C LEU A 224 23.69 -0.68 -20.77
N VAL A 225 24.15 -1.39 -21.79
CA VAL A 225 23.34 -1.73 -22.99
C VAL A 225 22.10 -2.59 -22.70
N LEU A 226 22.08 -3.37 -21.61
CA LEU A 226 20.93 -4.22 -21.27
C LEU A 226 19.68 -3.37 -20.99
N PRO A 227 18.49 -3.77 -21.49
CA PRO A 227 17.26 -2.99 -21.32
C PRO A 227 16.73 -3.02 -19.88
N GLU A 228 16.98 -4.10 -19.15
CA GLU A 228 16.56 -4.31 -17.76
C GLU A 228 17.36 -5.43 -17.08
N GLY A 229 17.22 -5.53 -15.76
CA GLY A 229 17.73 -6.63 -14.95
C GLY A 229 17.46 -6.43 -13.46
N SER A 230 17.93 -7.36 -12.62
CA SER A 230 17.82 -7.29 -11.16
C SER A 230 19.19 -7.27 -10.45
N SER A 231 19.51 -8.21 -9.55
CA SER A 231 20.85 -8.34 -8.96
C SER A 231 21.90 -8.62 -10.03
N ALA A 232 23.07 -7.98 -9.96
CA ALA A 232 24.17 -8.21 -10.88
C ALA A 232 25.57 -7.97 -10.28
N THR A 233 26.57 -8.49 -10.97
CA THR A 233 28.00 -8.32 -10.67
C THR A 233 28.79 -8.31 -11.99
N LEU A 234 29.85 -7.49 -12.05
CA LEU A 234 30.75 -7.45 -13.21
C LEU A 234 31.79 -8.57 -13.10
N SER A 235 32.24 -9.08 -14.25
CA SER A 235 33.42 -9.95 -14.29
C SER A 235 34.68 -9.19 -13.82
N PRO A 236 35.73 -9.90 -13.37
CA PRO A 236 36.96 -9.26 -12.90
C PRO A 236 37.64 -8.31 -13.90
N ASP A 237 37.44 -8.53 -15.20
CA ASP A 237 37.93 -7.67 -16.28
C ASP A 237 36.93 -6.58 -16.72
N GLY A 238 35.71 -6.58 -16.17
CA GLY A 238 34.64 -5.63 -16.46
C GLY A 238 33.96 -5.81 -17.82
N LYS A 239 34.28 -6.87 -18.57
CA LYS A 239 33.78 -7.10 -19.93
C LYS A 239 32.46 -7.87 -19.98
N LYS A 240 32.10 -8.55 -18.89
CA LYS A 240 30.89 -9.35 -18.78
C LYS A 240 30.12 -8.99 -17.51
N LEU A 241 28.83 -9.30 -17.50
CA LEU A 241 27.93 -9.10 -16.39
C LEU A 241 27.26 -10.43 -16.04
N ALA A 242 27.43 -10.93 -14.82
CA ALA A 242 26.55 -11.98 -14.30
C ALA A 242 25.34 -11.32 -13.62
N TYR A 243 24.12 -11.70 -14.00
CA TYR A 243 22.91 -11.01 -13.57
C TYR A 243 21.69 -11.92 -13.57
N CYS A 244 20.64 -11.47 -12.89
CA CYS A 244 19.30 -12.06 -13.01
C CYS A 244 18.44 -11.20 -13.93
N PRO A 245 17.88 -11.73 -15.03
CA PRO A 245 17.00 -10.98 -15.93
C PRO A 245 15.71 -10.51 -15.26
N VAL A 246 15.16 -11.33 -14.36
CA VAL A 246 13.98 -11.02 -13.56
C VAL A 246 14.37 -10.82 -12.09
N GLY A 247 13.63 -9.97 -11.37
CA GLY A 247 13.95 -9.58 -9.99
C GLY A 247 12.85 -9.82 -8.98
N ARG A 248 13.11 -10.42 -7.83
CA ARG A 248 12.12 -10.63 -6.74
C ARG A 248 12.71 -10.66 -5.33
N GLU A 249 13.92 -10.14 -5.15
CA GLU A 249 14.76 -10.20 -3.95
C GLU A 249 14.11 -9.56 -2.71
N PHE A 250 13.19 -8.61 -2.93
CA PHE A 250 12.46 -7.92 -1.85
C PHE A 250 11.06 -8.48 -1.62
N ARG A 251 10.63 -9.52 -2.37
CA ARG A 251 9.29 -10.09 -2.22
C ARG A 251 9.19 -10.94 -0.95
N THR A 252 8.08 -10.80 -0.26
CA THR A 252 7.71 -11.51 0.97
C THR A 252 7.07 -12.87 0.65
N TRP A 253 7.75 -13.68 -0.17
CA TRP A 253 7.26 -14.98 -0.64
C TRP A 253 8.45 -15.93 -0.83
N LYS A 254 8.65 -16.87 0.09
CA LYS A 254 9.75 -17.84 0.02
C LYS A 254 9.37 -19.04 -0.86
N ARG A 255 10.37 -19.75 -1.40
CA ARG A 255 10.21 -20.97 -2.22
C ARG A 255 9.24 -20.84 -3.39
N HIS A 256 9.31 -19.69 -4.07
CA HIS A 256 8.49 -19.44 -5.25
C HIS A 256 8.93 -20.28 -6.44
N ARG A 257 7.96 -20.74 -7.24
CA ARG A 257 8.15 -21.60 -8.42
C ARG A 257 7.44 -21.09 -9.69
N GLY A 258 6.80 -19.92 -9.60
CA GLY A 258 6.16 -19.27 -10.75
C GLY A 258 7.17 -18.63 -11.71
N GLY A 259 6.69 -17.99 -12.77
CA GLY A 259 7.55 -17.48 -13.86
C GLY A 259 8.48 -16.32 -13.52
N ARG A 260 8.47 -15.84 -12.26
CA ARG A 260 9.44 -14.86 -11.75
C ARG A 260 10.55 -15.50 -10.91
N ALA A 261 10.52 -16.83 -10.73
CA ALA A 261 11.65 -17.59 -10.24
C ALA A 261 12.91 -17.19 -11.04
N GLN A 262 13.98 -16.84 -10.33
CA GLN A 262 15.14 -16.20 -10.94
C GLN A 262 16.12 -17.25 -11.45
N ASP A 263 16.73 -16.95 -12.59
CA ASP A 263 17.91 -17.66 -13.10
C ASP A 263 19.10 -16.71 -13.16
N VAL A 264 20.31 -17.29 -13.12
CA VAL A 264 21.57 -16.58 -13.33
C VAL A 264 22.00 -16.68 -14.79
N TRP A 265 22.33 -15.52 -15.36
CA TRP A 265 22.77 -15.35 -16.74
C TRP A 265 24.10 -14.62 -16.78
N ILE A 266 24.87 -14.84 -17.84
CA ILE A 266 26.02 -14.00 -18.22
C ILE A 266 25.62 -13.20 -19.45
N PHE A 267 25.94 -11.91 -19.46
CA PHE A 267 25.91 -11.07 -20.65
C PHE A 267 27.32 -10.58 -20.98
N ASP A 268 27.76 -10.82 -22.21
CA ASP A 268 29.01 -10.27 -22.75
C ASP A 268 28.75 -8.87 -23.30
N LEU A 269 29.35 -7.85 -22.67
CA LEU A 269 29.12 -6.43 -23.00
C LEU A 269 29.82 -6.02 -24.30
N GLU A 270 30.82 -6.78 -24.76
CA GLU A 270 31.53 -6.52 -26.02
C GLU A 270 30.90 -7.30 -27.17
N ALA A 271 30.67 -8.61 -26.99
CA ALA A 271 30.09 -9.48 -28.00
C ALA A 271 28.57 -9.29 -28.15
N LEU A 272 27.92 -8.63 -27.18
CA LEU A 272 26.48 -8.42 -27.09
C LEU A 272 25.71 -9.74 -27.21
N ARG A 273 26.02 -10.69 -26.32
CA ARG A 273 25.37 -12.01 -26.28
C ARG A 273 25.13 -12.46 -24.85
N SER A 274 24.04 -13.19 -24.64
CA SER A 274 23.69 -13.75 -23.36
C SER A 274 23.87 -15.28 -23.31
N GLU A 275 24.17 -15.80 -22.12
CA GLU A 275 24.22 -17.23 -21.81
C GLU A 275 23.48 -17.47 -20.48
N GLN A 276 22.45 -18.32 -20.50
CA GLN A 276 21.77 -18.77 -19.29
C GLN A 276 22.60 -19.86 -18.60
N LEU A 277 22.90 -19.69 -17.31
CA LEU A 277 23.69 -20.66 -16.54
C LEU A 277 22.83 -21.64 -15.76
N THR A 278 21.67 -21.19 -15.29
CA THR A 278 20.76 -21.96 -14.45
C THR A 278 19.36 -22.05 -15.05
N THR A 279 18.64 -23.11 -14.67
CA THR A 279 17.27 -23.40 -15.13
C THR A 279 16.45 -24.08 -14.03
N ASP A 280 16.79 -23.84 -12.76
CA ASP A 280 16.07 -24.47 -11.64
C ASP A 280 14.66 -23.86 -11.56
N PRO A 281 13.59 -24.64 -11.27
CA PRO A 281 12.26 -24.06 -11.09
C PRO A 281 12.17 -23.16 -9.85
N GLY A 282 13.13 -23.25 -8.92
CA GLY A 282 13.28 -22.38 -7.77
C GLY A 282 14.04 -21.09 -8.04
N ASN A 283 14.51 -20.46 -6.98
CA ASN A 283 15.14 -19.15 -7.09
C ASN A 283 16.66 -19.29 -7.08
N ASP A 284 17.32 -18.84 -8.14
CA ASP A 284 18.76 -18.62 -8.22
C ASP A 284 19.03 -17.10 -8.36
N ASN A 285 19.58 -16.45 -7.32
CA ASN A 285 19.73 -14.98 -7.28
C ASN A 285 21.04 -14.49 -6.64
N PHE A 286 21.27 -13.17 -6.70
CA PHE A 286 22.52 -12.53 -6.23
C PHE A 286 23.80 -13.16 -6.80
N PRO A 287 24.00 -13.17 -8.13
CA PRO A 287 25.24 -13.67 -8.70
C PRO A 287 26.44 -12.82 -8.26
N MET A 288 27.54 -13.50 -7.96
CA MET A 288 28.81 -12.98 -7.44
C MET A 288 29.96 -13.63 -8.19
N TRP A 289 30.70 -12.87 -9.00
CA TRP A 289 31.71 -13.39 -9.91
C TRP A 289 33.10 -13.34 -9.27
N ALA A 290 33.64 -14.51 -8.91
CA ALA A 290 34.95 -14.64 -8.26
C ALA A 290 35.87 -15.55 -9.09
N GLY A 291 36.81 -14.96 -9.82
CA GLY A 291 37.73 -15.70 -10.68
C GLY A 291 37.00 -16.51 -11.77
N GLU A 292 37.17 -17.82 -11.76
CA GLU A 292 36.53 -18.76 -12.71
C GLU A 292 35.17 -19.30 -12.21
N ARG A 293 34.61 -18.71 -11.14
CA ARG A 293 33.36 -19.15 -10.51
C ARG A 293 32.34 -18.03 -10.44
N ILE A 294 31.07 -18.42 -10.50
CA ILE A 294 29.93 -17.58 -10.14
C ILE A 294 29.25 -18.21 -8.93
N TYR A 295 29.28 -17.50 -7.80
CA TYR A 295 28.52 -17.84 -6.62
C TYR A 295 27.14 -17.18 -6.69
N PHE A 296 26.13 -17.80 -6.11
CA PHE A 296 24.77 -17.24 -6.03
C PHE A 296 23.99 -17.91 -4.89
N THR A 297 22.88 -17.31 -4.47
CA THR A 297 21.96 -17.92 -3.51
C THR A 297 20.88 -18.72 -4.21
N SER A 298 20.54 -19.89 -3.65
CA SER A 298 19.54 -20.78 -4.23
C SER A 298 18.71 -21.54 -3.22
N ASP A 299 17.40 -21.65 -3.48
CA ASP A 299 16.42 -22.35 -2.63
C ASP A 299 16.07 -23.77 -3.11
N ARG A 300 16.85 -24.33 -4.05
CA ARG A 300 16.65 -25.70 -4.54
C ARG A 300 16.73 -26.78 -3.45
N ALA A 301 17.38 -26.47 -2.33
CA ALA A 301 17.48 -27.32 -1.15
C ALA A 301 16.45 -26.95 -0.05
N GLY A 302 15.45 -26.12 -0.36
CA GLY A 302 14.41 -25.64 0.56
C GLY A 302 14.71 -24.25 1.12
N THR A 303 15.82 -24.10 1.83
CA THR A 303 16.30 -22.83 2.38
C THR A 303 17.34 -22.20 1.47
N LEU A 304 17.30 -20.88 1.25
CA LEU A 304 18.30 -20.17 0.44
C LEU A 304 19.70 -20.40 1.02
N ASN A 305 20.59 -20.95 0.21
CA ASN A 305 21.98 -21.23 0.54
C ASN A 305 22.91 -20.79 -0.58
N LEU A 306 24.22 -20.70 -0.31
CA LEU A 306 25.21 -20.41 -1.35
C LEU A 306 25.47 -21.64 -2.22
N PHE A 307 25.54 -21.39 -3.52
CA PHE A 307 25.95 -22.33 -4.56
C PHE A 307 27.07 -21.73 -5.39
N ALA A 308 27.89 -22.59 -6.00
CA ALA A 308 28.99 -22.21 -6.88
C ALA A 308 28.86 -22.91 -8.23
N TYR A 309 28.87 -22.11 -9.30
CA TYR A 309 28.94 -22.56 -10.69
C TYR A 309 30.36 -22.36 -11.23
N GLU A 310 30.98 -23.44 -11.71
CA GLU A 310 32.31 -23.42 -12.32
C GLU A 310 32.19 -23.12 -13.82
N LEU A 311 32.81 -22.02 -14.30
CA LEU A 311 32.63 -21.56 -15.69
C LEU A 311 33.22 -22.53 -16.73
N ALA A 312 34.35 -23.15 -16.42
CA ALA A 312 35.06 -24.03 -17.36
C ALA A 312 34.37 -25.40 -17.50
N SER A 313 34.03 -26.04 -16.38
CA SER A 313 33.38 -27.36 -16.36
C SER A 313 31.86 -27.31 -16.47
N LYS A 314 31.25 -26.13 -16.28
CA LYS A 314 29.79 -25.94 -16.16
C LYS A 314 29.16 -26.76 -15.04
N SER A 315 29.93 -27.09 -14.00
CA SER A 315 29.46 -27.86 -12.85
C SER A 315 28.91 -26.96 -11.75
N LEU A 316 27.83 -27.39 -11.11
CA LEU A 316 27.18 -26.70 -10.02
C LEU A 316 27.30 -27.49 -8.71
N ARG A 317 27.59 -26.80 -7.60
CA ARG A 317 27.61 -27.42 -6.25
C ARG A 317 27.10 -26.47 -5.17
N GLN A 318 26.49 -27.05 -4.14
CA GLN A 318 26.11 -26.34 -2.91
C GLN A 318 27.34 -26.15 -2.01
N VAL A 319 27.51 -24.95 -1.44
CA VAL A 319 28.68 -24.63 -0.59
C VAL A 319 28.31 -24.25 0.85
N THR A 320 27.04 -23.98 1.13
CA THR A 320 26.49 -23.89 2.50
C THR A 320 25.21 -24.71 2.62
N SER A 321 24.87 -25.18 3.83
CA SER A 321 23.71 -26.08 4.04
C SER A 321 22.91 -25.74 5.30
N PHE A 322 22.52 -24.48 5.45
CA PHE A 322 21.66 -24.01 6.54
C PHE A 322 20.19 -24.39 6.31
N ASP A 323 19.48 -24.73 7.38
CA ASP A 323 18.08 -25.18 7.35
C ASP A 323 17.14 -24.34 8.24
N ASP A 324 17.68 -23.44 9.07
CA ASP A 324 16.93 -22.62 10.01
C ASP A 324 16.52 -21.25 9.43
N TYR A 325 17.42 -20.52 8.77
CA TYR A 325 17.14 -19.23 8.12
C TYR A 325 17.79 -19.16 6.74
N ASP A 326 17.15 -18.41 5.83
CA ASP A 326 17.68 -18.12 4.50
C ASP A 326 18.99 -17.31 4.59
N VAL A 327 19.93 -17.62 3.69
CA VAL A 327 21.08 -16.76 3.38
C VAL A 327 20.59 -15.57 2.56
N LEU A 328 20.71 -14.37 3.12
CA LEU A 328 20.21 -13.13 2.54
C LEU A 328 21.33 -12.12 2.32
N TRP A 329 21.15 -11.27 1.30
CA TRP A 329 22.03 -10.15 0.98
C TRP A 329 23.52 -10.52 0.87
N PRO A 330 23.89 -11.61 0.17
CA PRO A 330 25.29 -11.96 0.02
C PRO A 330 26.03 -10.89 -0.80
N SER A 331 27.28 -10.63 -0.45
CA SER A 331 28.16 -9.71 -1.15
C SER A 331 29.58 -10.23 -1.21
N LEU A 332 30.20 -10.07 -2.38
CA LEU A 332 31.54 -10.57 -2.68
C LEU A 332 32.59 -9.48 -2.41
N GLY A 333 33.55 -9.80 -1.56
CA GLY A 333 34.81 -9.08 -1.43
C GLY A 333 35.99 -9.83 -2.09
N PRO A 334 37.22 -9.32 -1.95
CA PRO A 334 38.40 -9.91 -2.61
C PRO A 334 38.72 -11.35 -2.20
N GLU A 335 38.43 -11.73 -0.95
CA GLU A 335 38.84 -13.00 -0.35
C GLU A 335 37.66 -13.80 0.24
N ALA A 336 36.49 -13.18 0.35
CA ALA A 336 35.35 -13.77 1.06
C ALA A 336 34.01 -13.25 0.53
N ILE A 337 32.96 -14.02 0.76
CA ILE A 337 31.57 -13.59 0.65
C ILE A 337 31.04 -13.30 2.05
N VAL A 338 30.42 -12.15 2.26
CA VAL A 338 29.69 -11.82 3.49
C VAL A 338 28.19 -11.89 3.23
N PHE A 339 27.41 -12.38 4.19
CA PHE A 339 25.95 -12.48 4.06
C PHE A 339 25.26 -12.38 5.41
N THR A 340 23.94 -12.20 5.38
CA THR A 340 23.09 -12.21 6.57
C THR A 340 22.36 -13.54 6.73
N LYS A 341 22.29 -14.07 7.94
CA LYS A 341 21.45 -15.23 8.30
C LYS A 341 20.91 -15.05 9.71
N GLY A 342 19.58 -15.13 9.91
CA GLY A 342 18.97 -14.92 11.23
C GLY A 342 19.26 -13.55 11.86
N GLY A 343 19.54 -12.53 11.03
CA GLY A 343 19.94 -11.19 11.46
C GLY A 343 21.42 -11.04 11.87
N GLU A 344 22.24 -12.08 11.76
CA GLU A 344 23.69 -12.05 12.00
C GLU A 344 24.47 -11.96 10.70
N LEU A 345 25.72 -11.48 10.79
CA LEU A 345 26.66 -11.51 9.67
C LEU A 345 27.50 -12.80 9.70
N PHE A 346 27.72 -13.38 8.54
CA PHE A 346 28.59 -14.54 8.33
C PHE A 346 29.59 -14.25 7.21
N ARG A 347 30.78 -14.81 7.35
CA ARG A 347 31.86 -14.81 6.35
C ARG A 347 32.02 -16.21 5.79
N PHE A 348 31.99 -16.34 4.46
CA PHE A 348 32.40 -17.52 3.71
C PHE A 348 33.76 -17.23 3.05
N ASP A 349 34.80 -17.94 3.44
CA ASP A 349 36.14 -17.76 2.87
C ASP A 349 36.25 -18.44 1.49
N LEU A 350 36.75 -17.73 0.48
CA LEU A 350 36.79 -18.28 -0.89
C LEU A 350 37.86 -19.36 -1.09
N ALA A 351 38.91 -19.37 -0.26
CA ALA A 351 40.03 -20.29 -0.41
C ALA A 351 39.79 -21.59 0.34
N SER A 352 39.33 -21.51 1.60
CA SER A 352 39.03 -22.69 2.41
C SER A 352 37.60 -23.21 2.25
N GLU A 353 36.67 -22.35 1.79
CA GLU A 353 35.22 -22.61 1.75
C GLU A 353 34.59 -22.87 3.12
N GLU A 354 35.26 -22.39 4.17
CA GLU A 354 34.74 -22.42 5.52
C GLU A 354 33.84 -21.21 5.78
N THR A 355 32.80 -21.42 6.60
CA THR A 355 31.87 -20.38 7.02
C THR A 355 31.98 -20.12 8.51
N ALA A 356 32.04 -18.85 8.91
CA ALA A 356 32.10 -18.44 10.31
C ALA A 356 31.22 -17.20 10.59
N PRO A 357 30.60 -17.09 11.78
CA PRO A 357 29.89 -15.88 12.19
C PRO A 357 30.87 -14.71 12.42
N ILE A 358 30.41 -13.49 12.16
CA ILE A 358 31.12 -12.25 12.49
C ILE A 358 30.38 -11.62 13.69
N PRO A 359 30.83 -11.84 14.94
CA PRO A 359 30.14 -11.31 16.12
C PRO A 359 30.30 -9.79 16.19
N ILE A 360 29.22 -9.06 15.96
CA ILE A 360 29.21 -7.59 16.00
C ILE A 360 28.59 -7.10 17.30
N ALA A 361 29.23 -6.13 17.93
CA ALA A 361 28.66 -5.34 19.02
C ALA A 361 28.37 -3.91 18.55
N ILE A 362 27.19 -3.39 18.89
CA ILE A 362 26.77 -2.02 18.57
C ILE A 362 26.64 -1.21 19.86
N GLY A 363 27.19 0.01 19.87
CA GLY A 363 27.07 0.95 20.99
C GLY A 363 25.63 1.38 21.26
N SER A 364 25.32 1.73 22.51
CA SER A 364 23.96 1.74 23.10
C SER A 364 22.93 2.74 22.57
N GLU A 365 23.25 3.69 21.67
CA GLU A 365 22.26 4.66 21.20
C GLU A 365 21.45 4.14 20.01
N ARG A 366 20.12 4.03 20.20
CA ARG A 366 19.12 3.72 19.16
C ARG A 366 18.11 4.88 19.07
N PRO A 367 18.37 5.95 18.30
CA PRO A 367 17.54 7.15 18.30
C PRO A 367 16.07 6.89 17.95
N ALA A 368 15.81 6.05 16.93
CA ALA A 368 14.45 5.69 16.53
C ALA A 368 13.70 4.81 17.55
N ALA A 369 14.41 4.22 18.51
CA ALA A 369 13.83 3.41 19.59
C ALA A 369 13.76 4.19 20.93
N ALA A 370 14.08 5.48 20.92
CA ALA A 370 14.07 6.31 22.13
C ALA A 370 12.63 6.59 22.60
N VAL A 371 12.42 6.59 23.91
CA VAL A 371 11.12 6.93 24.51
C VAL A 371 10.85 8.42 24.34
N HIS A 372 9.69 8.78 23.79
CA HIS A 372 9.31 10.17 23.52
C HIS A 372 7.82 10.40 23.72
N PHE A 373 7.38 11.66 23.68
CA PHE A 373 5.97 11.99 23.62
C PHE A 373 5.55 12.15 22.17
N GLU A 374 4.57 11.36 21.75
CA GLU A 374 4.06 11.37 20.39
C GLU A 374 2.68 12.03 20.32
N ASP A 375 2.43 12.78 19.25
CA ASP A 375 1.08 13.27 18.91
C ASP A 375 0.41 12.22 18.04
N VAL A 376 -0.65 11.60 18.56
CA VAL A 376 -1.35 10.50 17.89
C VAL A 376 -2.67 10.95 17.29
N SER A 377 -2.89 12.25 17.14
CA SER A 377 -4.14 12.80 16.60
C SER A 377 -4.39 12.43 15.13
N ASP A 378 -3.33 12.12 14.38
CA ASP A 378 -3.41 11.61 13.00
C ASP A 378 -3.54 10.07 12.93
N ASP A 379 -3.42 9.37 14.07
CA ASP A 379 -3.47 7.90 14.19
C ASP A 379 -4.82 7.39 14.75
N VAL A 380 -5.90 8.15 14.56
CA VAL A 380 -7.25 7.75 15.00
C VAL A 380 -7.78 6.60 14.13
N GLY A 381 -7.97 5.42 14.72
CA GLY A 381 -8.50 4.22 14.05
C GLY A 381 -9.98 3.94 14.36
N GLY A 382 -10.51 4.48 15.47
CA GLY A 382 -11.90 4.35 15.88
C GLY A 382 -12.37 5.52 16.73
N ALA A 383 -13.66 5.85 16.67
CA ALA A 383 -14.24 6.90 17.49
C ALA A 383 -15.75 6.72 17.68
N ALA A 384 -16.27 7.17 18.82
CA ALA A 384 -17.69 7.18 19.11
C ALA A 384 -18.10 8.40 19.95
N VAL A 385 -19.37 8.80 19.84
CA VAL A 385 -19.94 9.92 20.61
C VAL A 385 -20.67 9.42 21.85
N SER A 386 -20.65 10.22 22.92
CA SER A 386 -21.52 10.01 24.07
C SER A 386 -23.02 10.20 23.71
N PRO A 387 -23.98 9.49 24.37
CA PRO A 387 -25.43 9.65 24.31
C PRO A 387 -25.95 11.07 24.39
N SER A 388 -25.25 11.98 25.07
CA SER A 388 -25.63 13.40 25.15
C SER A 388 -24.83 14.30 24.19
N GLY A 389 -23.80 13.76 23.54
CA GLY A 389 -22.81 14.52 22.77
C GLY A 389 -21.95 15.47 23.61
N ALA A 390 -21.80 15.23 24.91
CA ALA A 390 -20.95 16.03 25.78
C ALA A 390 -19.45 15.75 25.57
N ARG A 391 -19.11 14.52 25.16
CA ARG A 391 -17.75 14.04 24.86
C ARG A 391 -17.77 13.10 23.65
N ALA A 392 -16.61 12.90 23.03
CA ALA A 392 -16.31 11.77 22.17
C ALA A 392 -15.24 10.88 22.83
N VAL A 393 -15.26 9.59 22.52
CA VAL A 393 -14.16 8.66 22.75
C VAL A 393 -13.45 8.42 21.42
N PHE A 394 -12.13 8.39 21.46
CA PHE A 394 -11.24 8.08 20.34
C PHE A 394 -10.37 6.91 20.72
N GLU A 395 -10.15 6.00 19.80
CA GLU A 395 -8.97 5.15 19.77
C GLU A 395 -7.94 5.81 18.87
N ALA A 396 -6.73 6.00 19.38
CA ALA A 396 -5.61 6.57 18.65
C ALA A 396 -4.33 5.84 19.04
N ARG A 397 -3.64 5.25 18.05
CA ARG A 397 -2.41 4.47 18.22
C ARG A 397 -2.50 3.44 19.35
N GLY A 398 -3.62 2.69 19.39
CA GLY A 398 -3.85 1.63 20.36
C GLY A 398 -4.24 2.08 21.77
N GLU A 399 -4.53 3.37 21.98
CA GLU A 399 -4.93 3.93 23.27
C GLU A 399 -6.31 4.60 23.19
N LEU A 400 -7.07 4.55 24.29
CA LEU A 400 -8.39 5.17 24.40
C LEU A 400 -8.31 6.56 25.01
N PHE A 401 -8.91 7.54 24.36
CA PHE A 401 -9.00 8.91 24.81
C PHE A 401 -10.45 9.39 24.88
N THR A 402 -10.79 10.20 25.87
CA THR A 402 -12.04 10.98 25.81
C THR A 402 -11.75 12.46 25.66
N VAL A 403 -12.47 13.11 24.76
CA VAL A 403 -12.32 14.53 24.41
C VAL A 403 -13.65 15.26 24.63
N PRO A 404 -13.68 16.40 25.34
CA PRO A 404 -14.90 17.15 25.58
C PRO A 404 -15.36 17.98 24.37
N ALA A 405 -16.67 18.09 24.19
CA ALA A 405 -17.26 18.98 23.19
C ALA A 405 -17.14 20.47 23.54
N LYS A 406 -17.05 20.81 24.83
CA LYS A 406 -17.06 22.22 25.29
C LYS A 406 -16.07 22.54 26.42
N LYS A 407 -16.07 21.76 27.50
CA LYS A 407 -15.30 22.05 28.72
C LYS A 407 -14.72 20.76 29.32
N GLY A 408 -13.55 20.89 29.94
CA GLY A 408 -12.84 19.79 30.61
C GLY A 408 -11.55 19.41 29.87
N PRO A 409 -10.75 18.48 30.43
CA PRO A 409 -9.55 17.99 29.79
C PRO A 409 -9.84 16.81 28.85
N THR A 410 -8.93 16.62 27.89
CA THR A 410 -8.72 15.31 27.24
C THR A 410 -8.17 14.32 28.28
N ARG A 411 -8.58 13.05 28.19
CA ARG A 411 -8.12 11.99 29.12
C ARG A 411 -7.71 10.76 28.35
N ASN A 412 -6.49 10.28 28.52
CA ASN A 412 -6.11 8.91 28.17
C ASN A 412 -6.63 7.96 29.27
N LEU A 413 -7.51 7.03 28.89
CA LEU A 413 -8.21 6.10 29.76
C LEU A 413 -7.47 4.78 29.98
N SER A 414 -6.64 4.35 29.03
CA SER A 414 -6.07 2.99 29.00
C SER A 414 -4.66 2.92 29.56
N ARG A 415 -3.72 3.70 29.02
CA ARG A 415 -2.29 3.69 29.39
C ARG A 415 -1.69 2.27 29.34
N THR A 416 -1.96 1.56 28.27
CA THR A 416 -1.62 0.15 28.04
C THR A 416 -0.59 0.01 26.91
N PRO A 417 0.67 0.49 27.06
CA PRO A 417 1.65 0.55 25.96
C PRO A 417 2.06 -0.82 25.38
N ALA A 418 1.71 -1.93 26.06
CA ALA A 418 2.00 -3.30 25.65
C ALA A 418 0.77 -4.04 25.07
N ALA A 419 -0.37 -3.36 24.98
CA ALA A 419 -1.59 -3.87 24.36
C ALA A 419 -2.10 -2.83 23.37
N ARG A 420 -3.10 -3.22 22.58
CA ARG A 420 -3.79 -2.34 21.67
C ARG A 420 -5.28 -2.35 21.97
N GLU A 421 -5.78 -1.19 22.34
CA GLU A 421 -7.20 -0.94 22.48
C GLU A 421 -7.79 -0.54 21.13
N MET A 422 -8.99 -1.02 20.78
CA MET A 422 -9.67 -0.75 19.52
C MET A 422 -11.18 -0.63 19.67
N ASP A 423 -11.80 0.01 18.66
CA ASP A 423 -13.25 0.04 18.45
C ASP A 423 -14.09 0.44 19.69
N PRO A 424 -13.86 1.63 20.27
CA PRO A 424 -14.56 2.04 21.47
C PRO A 424 -16.03 2.36 21.21
N ALA A 425 -16.92 1.88 22.09
CA ALA A 425 -18.36 2.14 22.06
C ALA A 425 -18.86 2.60 23.44
N TRP A 426 -19.55 3.75 23.48
CA TRP A 426 -20.12 4.29 24.72
C TRP A 426 -21.40 3.55 25.13
N SER A 427 -21.57 3.30 26.42
CA SER A 427 -22.82 2.76 26.96
C SER A 427 -23.96 3.79 26.82
N PRO A 428 -25.23 3.35 26.69
CA PRO A 428 -26.38 4.26 26.52
C PRO A 428 -26.62 5.20 27.70
N ASP A 429 -26.28 4.78 28.92
CA ASP A 429 -26.37 5.58 30.14
C ASP A 429 -25.18 6.55 30.31
N GLY A 430 -24.14 6.30 29.54
CA GLY A 430 -22.92 7.06 29.48
C GLY A 430 -21.90 6.88 30.57
N ARG A 431 -22.00 5.82 31.36
CA ARG A 431 -21.05 5.57 32.45
C ARG A 431 -19.84 4.78 32.00
N SER A 432 -19.96 4.02 30.92
CA SER A 432 -19.00 2.99 30.54
C SER A 432 -18.62 3.05 29.06
N ILE A 433 -17.48 2.45 28.74
CA ILE A 433 -16.94 2.31 27.39
C ILE A 433 -16.58 0.84 27.19
N ALA A 434 -17.19 0.21 26.18
CA ALA A 434 -16.78 -1.09 25.67
C ALA A 434 -15.70 -0.91 24.60
N TYR A 435 -14.74 -1.83 24.54
CA TYR A 435 -13.64 -1.81 23.57
C TYR A 435 -13.02 -3.20 23.46
N LEU A 436 -12.27 -3.42 22.38
CA LEU A 436 -11.47 -4.62 22.19
C LEU A 436 -10.05 -4.36 22.71
N SER A 437 -9.46 -5.33 23.41
CA SER A 437 -8.08 -5.28 23.90
C SER A 437 -7.38 -6.60 23.65
N ASP A 438 -6.11 -6.55 23.22
CA ASP A 438 -5.27 -7.75 23.11
C ASP A 438 -4.36 -8.00 24.32
N ALA A 439 -4.63 -7.37 25.47
CA ALA A 439 -3.82 -7.48 26.68
C ALA A 439 -3.62 -8.94 27.19
N THR A 440 -4.51 -9.87 26.83
CA THR A 440 -4.38 -11.31 27.13
C THR A 440 -3.63 -12.12 26.08
N GLY A 441 -3.15 -11.48 25.01
CA GLY A 441 -2.55 -12.10 23.82
C GLY A 441 -3.52 -12.30 22.65
N GLU A 442 -4.83 -12.21 22.92
CA GLU A 442 -5.94 -12.34 21.95
C GLU A 442 -6.91 -11.18 22.18
N TYR A 443 -7.61 -10.74 21.13
CA TYR A 443 -8.61 -9.69 21.27
C TYR A 443 -9.82 -10.17 22.06
N GLU A 444 -10.02 -9.54 23.21
CA GLU A 444 -11.15 -9.78 24.09
C GLU A 444 -11.94 -8.48 24.29
N LEU A 445 -13.22 -8.63 24.61
CA LEU A 445 -14.09 -7.51 24.93
C LEU A 445 -13.88 -7.08 26.38
N TYR A 446 -13.65 -5.78 26.57
CA TYR A 446 -13.51 -5.14 27.87
C TYR A 446 -14.53 -4.01 28.02
N VAL A 447 -14.84 -3.70 29.27
CA VAL A 447 -15.62 -2.53 29.66
C VAL A 447 -14.88 -1.77 30.76
N ARG A 448 -14.88 -0.44 30.69
CA ARG A 448 -14.34 0.43 31.74
C ARG A 448 -15.16 1.70 31.93
N SER A 449 -14.97 2.41 33.04
CA SER A 449 -15.64 3.69 33.29
C SER A 449 -15.18 4.78 32.32
N GLN A 450 -16.08 5.71 31.97
CA GLN A 450 -15.80 6.78 31.00
C GLN A 450 -14.72 7.80 31.46
N ASP A 451 -14.39 7.81 32.74
CA ASP A 451 -13.30 8.64 33.29
C ASP A 451 -11.97 7.88 33.43
N GLY A 452 -11.98 6.55 33.25
CA GLY A 452 -10.82 5.69 33.29
C GLY A 452 -10.24 5.50 34.69
N LEU A 453 -11.00 5.81 35.75
CA LEU A 453 -10.52 5.71 37.13
C LEU A 453 -10.64 4.29 37.72
N ASP A 454 -11.51 3.45 37.15
CA ASP A 454 -11.70 2.08 37.59
C ASP A 454 -10.89 1.09 36.74
N GLU A 455 -10.55 -0.05 37.34
CA GLU A 455 -9.94 -1.17 36.63
C GLU A 455 -10.89 -1.72 35.54
N PRO A 456 -10.38 -2.07 34.36
CA PRO A 456 -11.21 -2.58 33.28
C PRO A 456 -11.73 -3.99 33.60
N ARG A 457 -13.00 -4.23 33.28
CA ARG A 457 -13.65 -5.54 33.39
C ARG A 457 -13.58 -6.27 32.06
N GLN A 458 -12.93 -7.44 32.05
CA GLN A 458 -12.90 -8.35 30.91
C GLN A 458 -14.20 -9.15 30.82
N LEU A 459 -14.88 -9.10 29.67
CA LEU A 459 -16.15 -9.80 29.43
C LEU A 459 -15.98 -11.12 28.68
N THR A 460 -14.96 -11.24 27.82
CA THR A 460 -14.70 -12.47 27.05
C THR A 460 -13.31 -13.03 27.36
N ARG A 461 -13.14 -14.35 27.24
CA ARG A 461 -11.90 -15.07 27.56
C ARG A 461 -11.68 -16.22 26.58
N GLY A 462 -10.42 -16.55 26.32
CA GLY A 462 -10.06 -17.71 25.50
C GLY A 462 -10.41 -17.54 24.02
N GLY A 463 -10.45 -16.30 23.53
CA GLY A 463 -10.61 -15.99 22.12
C GLY A 463 -9.52 -16.68 21.28
N THR A 464 -9.89 -17.06 20.06
CA THR A 464 -9.00 -17.75 19.11
C THR A 464 -8.99 -17.07 17.74
N VAL A 465 -9.76 -15.99 17.60
CA VAL A 465 -9.93 -15.27 16.35
C VAL A 465 -10.31 -13.82 16.61
N TRP A 466 -9.96 -12.93 15.69
CA TRP A 466 -10.27 -11.51 15.68
C TRP A 466 -11.76 -11.20 15.86
N LYS A 467 -12.05 -10.24 16.76
CA LYS A 467 -13.41 -9.74 17.07
C LYS A 467 -13.71 -8.44 16.34
N LEU A 468 -14.98 -8.19 16.07
CA LEU A 468 -15.49 -7.00 15.38
C LEU A 468 -16.08 -5.99 16.40
N PRO A 469 -16.30 -4.72 16.00
CA PRO A 469 -16.67 -3.64 16.92
C PRO A 469 -17.90 -3.94 17.80
N PRO A 470 -17.87 -3.64 19.11
CA PRO A 470 -18.99 -3.91 20.01
C PRO A 470 -20.19 -2.96 19.80
N ALA A 471 -21.41 -3.46 19.97
CA ALA A 471 -22.66 -2.69 19.97
C ALA A 471 -23.45 -2.93 21.25
N TRP A 472 -23.83 -1.85 21.95
CA TRP A 472 -24.61 -1.93 23.18
C TRP A 472 -26.11 -2.12 22.92
N SER A 473 -26.78 -2.91 23.76
CA SER A 473 -28.24 -2.87 23.86
C SER A 473 -28.71 -1.52 24.42
N PRO A 474 -29.92 -1.03 24.10
CA PRO A 474 -30.38 0.30 24.53
C PRO A 474 -30.50 0.48 26.05
N ASP A 475 -30.73 -0.62 26.78
CA ASP A 475 -30.78 -0.64 28.24
C ASP A 475 -29.40 -0.77 28.91
N GLY A 476 -28.34 -1.00 28.12
CA GLY A 476 -26.97 -1.15 28.59
C GLY A 476 -26.67 -2.48 29.29
N SER A 477 -27.55 -3.49 29.20
CA SER A 477 -27.35 -4.78 29.86
C SER A 477 -26.59 -5.80 29.00
N LYS A 478 -26.52 -5.62 27.68
CA LYS A 478 -25.90 -6.58 26.75
C LYS A 478 -25.03 -5.88 25.70
N ILE A 479 -24.07 -6.64 25.17
CA ILE A 479 -23.22 -6.21 24.06
C ILE A 479 -23.24 -7.29 22.97
N ALA A 480 -23.48 -6.87 21.72
CA ALA A 480 -23.31 -7.69 20.54
C ALA A 480 -21.96 -7.44 19.87
N PHE A 481 -21.34 -8.48 19.31
CA PHE A 481 -20.11 -8.36 18.51
C PHE A 481 -19.98 -9.52 17.51
N GLY A 482 -19.43 -9.23 16.33
CA GLY A 482 -19.06 -10.25 15.35
C GLY A 482 -17.63 -10.79 15.51
N ASP A 483 -17.25 -11.82 14.76
CA ASP A 483 -15.88 -12.32 14.67
C ASP A 483 -15.49 -12.86 13.28
N LYS A 484 -14.20 -13.16 13.09
CA LYS A 484 -13.66 -13.74 11.85
C LYS A 484 -13.94 -15.25 11.66
N ASP A 485 -14.60 -15.89 12.61
CA ASP A 485 -15.27 -17.18 12.42
C ASP A 485 -16.67 -17.02 11.79
N ARG A 486 -17.01 -15.78 11.42
CA ARG A 486 -18.29 -15.32 10.85
C ARG A 486 -19.44 -15.48 11.81
N LYS A 487 -19.18 -15.50 13.11
CA LYS A 487 -20.23 -15.60 14.12
C LYS A 487 -20.62 -14.23 14.64
N LEU A 488 -21.88 -14.08 14.99
CA LEU A 488 -22.41 -12.95 15.74
C LEU A 488 -22.77 -13.43 17.15
N TRP A 489 -22.30 -12.70 18.15
CA TRP A 489 -22.43 -13.06 19.56
C TRP A 489 -23.18 -11.99 20.34
N ILE A 490 -23.81 -12.40 21.43
CA ILE A 490 -24.28 -11.51 22.51
C ILE A 490 -23.66 -11.99 23.83
N VAL A 491 -23.25 -11.03 24.66
CA VAL A 491 -22.79 -11.25 26.04
C VAL A 491 -23.46 -10.29 27.01
N ASP A 492 -23.71 -10.75 28.23
CA ASP A 492 -24.18 -9.89 29.30
C ASP A 492 -23.05 -8.98 29.81
N VAL A 493 -23.38 -7.72 30.11
CA VAL A 493 -22.39 -6.73 30.56
C VAL A 493 -21.81 -7.13 31.90
N ASP A 494 -22.56 -7.87 32.74
CA ASP A 494 -22.06 -8.42 33.99
C ASP A 494 -21.18 -9.67 33.84
N GLY A 495 -20.94 -10.09 32.59
CA GLY A 495 -20.23 -11.31 32.23
C GLY A 495 -21.18 -12.51 32.17
N GLY A 496 -20.69 -13.62 31.62
CA GLY A 496 -21.49 -14.84 31.47
C GLY A 496 -21.12 -15.66 30.24
N GLU A 497 -21.97 -16.61 29.89
CA GLU A 497 -21.83 -17.39 28.66
C GLU A 497 -22.17 -16.56 27.42
N LEU A 498 -21.48 -16.85 26.31
CA LEU A 498 -21.76 -16.22 25.02
C LEU A 498 -22.96 -16.88 24.35
N THR A 499 -23.89 -16.08 23.83
CA THR A 499 -25.01 -16.55 22.99
C THR A 499 -24.66 -16.35 21.52
N GLU A 500 -24.58 -17.44 20.74
CA GLU A 500 -24.42 -17.38 19.28
C GLU A 500 -25.76 -16.97 18.65
N VAL A 501 -25.78 -15.80 18.01
CA VAL A 501 -26.97 -15.26 17.32
C VAL A 501 -27.11 -15.85 15.92
N ALA A 502 -26.01 -15.87 15.18
CA ALA A 502 -25.98 -16.25 13.78
C ALA A 502 -24.57 -16.59 13.31
N ARG A 503 -24.50 -17.26 12.16
CA ARG A 503 -23.26 -17.48 11.41
C ARG A 503 -23.43 -17.04 9.96
N GLY A 504 -22.55 -16.17 9.49
CA GLY A 504 -22.52 -15.68 8.12
C GLY A 504 -22.22 -16.79 7.10
N ASN A 505 -22.94 -16.77 5.97
CA ASN A 505 -22.85 -17.74 4.89
C ASN A 505 -21.96 -17.28 3.72
N ALA A 506 -21.77 -15.96 3.54
CA ALA A 506 -20.94 -15.39 2.46
C ALA A 506 -19.81 -14.48 2.97
N GLY A 507 -19.87 -14.00 4.21
CA GLY A 507 -18.90 -13.07 4.79
C GLY A 507 -19.01 -12.96 6.31
N ASP A 508 -18.21 -12.07 6.90
CA ASP A 508 -18.30 -11.75 8.32
C ASP A 508 -19.58 -10.96 8.62
N LEU A 509 -20.09 -11.05 9.85
CA LEU A 509 -21.26 -10.30 10.31
C LEU A 509 -20.77 -9.05 11.04
N ASP A 510 -20.65 -7.92 10.34
CA ASP A 510 -20.08 -6.67 10.85
C ASP A 510 -21.08 -5.51 10.96
N THR A 511 -22.31 -5.72 10.51
CA THR A 511 -23.39 -4.72 10.53
C THR A 511 -24.56 -5.26 11.32
N TYR A 512 -24.77 -4.69 12.52
CA TYR A 512 -25.83 -5.08 13.44
C TYR A 512 -26.29 -3.93 14.33
N ALA A 513 -27.58 -3.91 14.67
CA ALA A 513 -28.19 -2.87 15.50
C ALA A 513 -29.36 -3.42 16.33
N PHE A 514 -29.33 -3.17 17.64
CA PHE A 514 -30.44 -3.49 18.53
C PHE A 514 -31.65 -2.62 18.22
N SER A 515 -32.85 -3.20 18.36
CA SER A 515 -34.10 -2.46 18.35
C SER A 515 -34.17 -1.50 19.53
N PRO A 516 -34.95 -0.39 19.46
CA PRO A 516 -35.00 0.62 20.53
C PRO A 516 -35.43 0.12 21.91
N ASP A 517 -36.09 -1.03 21.96
CA ASP A 517 -36.56 -1.69 23.18
C ASP A 517 -35.64 -2.84 23.64
N GLY A 518 -34.62 -3.17 22.85
CA GLY A 518 -33.63 -4.20 23.13
C GLY A 518 -34.10 -5.64 22.88
N ARG A 519 -35.30 -5.87 22.35
CA ARG A 519 -35.86 -7.21 22.14
C ARG A 519 -35.38 -7.89 20.86
N PHE A 520 -34.91 -7.11 19.90
CA PHE A 520 -34.45 -7.62 18.61
C PHE A 520 -33.06 -7.11 18.26
N LEU A 521 -32.31 -7.89 17.49
CA LEU A 521 -31.04 -7.50 16.87
C LEU A 521 -31.17 -7.67 15.35
N ALA A 522 -31.20 -6.57 14.60
CA ALA A 522 -31.12 -6.62 13.14
C ALA A 522 -29.67 -6.76 12.71
N TYR A 523 -29.39 -7.56 11.69
CA TYR A 523 -28.05 -7.72 11.12
C TYR A 523 -28.08 -8.03 9.62
N GLU A 524 -27.00 -7.68 8.92
CA GLU A 524 -26.85 -7.96 7.49
C GLU A 524 -26.25 -9.37 7.26
N THR A 525 -26.79 -10.10 6.29
CA THR A 525 -26.31 -11.43 5.85
C THR A 525 -26.73 -11.66 4.40
N ASN A 526 -26.46 -12.83 3.81
CA ASN A 526 -26.97 -13.14 2.46
C ASN A 526 -28.17 -14.07 2.53
N HIS A 527 -29.13 -13.86 1.64
CA HIS A 527 -30.23 -14.82 1.47
C HIS A 527 -29.68 -16.21 1.13
N PRO A 528 -30.20 -17.28 1.75
CA PRO A 528 -29.77 -18.64 1.42
C PRO A 528 -30.21 -19.01 -0.01
N THR A 529 -29.31 -19.57 -0.81
CA THR A 529 -29.65 -20.10 -2.14
C THR A 529 -29.02 -21.48 -2.35
N PRO A 530 -29.60 -22.34 -3.22
CA PRO A 530 -29.02 -23.65 -3.52
C PRO A 530 -27.61 -23.59 -4.14
N ARG A 531 -27.21 -22.43 -4.68
CA ARG A 531 -25.91 -22.21 -5.33
C ARG A 531 -24.93 -21.41 -4.45
N GLY A 532 -25.26 -21.16 -3.19
CA GLY A 532 -24.34 -20.62 -2.18
C GLY A 532 -24.10 -19.10 -2.20
N PHE A 533 -24.60 -18.36 -3.18
CA PHE A 533 -24.46 -16.90 -3.24
C PHE A 533 -25.81 -16.23 -3.48
N GLY A 534 -26.50 -15.86 -2.40
CA GLY A 534 -27.69 -15.01 -2.48
C GLY A 534 -27.34 -13.54 -2.43
N LEU A 535 -28.32 -12.69 -2.76
CA LEU A 535 -28.19 -11.25 -2.59
C LEU A 535 -28.04 -10.91 -1.09
N PRO A 536 -27.31 -9.83 -0.75
CA PRO A 536 -27.35 -9.26 0.60
C PRO A 536 -28.79 -8.99 1.05
N GLY A 537 -29.07 -9.25 2.32
CA GLY A 537 -30.36 -9.09 2.95
C GLY A 537 -30.23 -8.81 4.44
N ILE A 538 -31.36 -8.57 5.08
CA ILE A 538 -31.42 -8.23 6.51
C ILE A 538 -32.12 -9.38 7.24
N ALA A 539 -31.52 -9.83 8.34
CA ALA A 539 -32.13 -10.75 9.29
C ALA A 539 -32.39 -10.03 10.61
N VAL A 540 -33.35 -10.54 11.39
CA VAL A 540 -33.64 -10.07 12.74
C VAL A 540 -33.62 -11.26 13.69
N TYR A 541 -32.86 -11.14 14.78
CA TYR A 541 -32.82 -12.09 15.88
C TYR A 541 -33.73 -11.64 17.03
N SER A 542 -34.64 -12.50 17.47
CA SER A 542 -35.47 -12.30 18.67
C SER A 542 -34.69 -12.74 19.92
N LEU A 543 -34.50 -11.82 20.87
CA LEU A 543 -33.89 -12.16 22.16
C LEU A 543 -34.86 -12.92 23.09
N ASP A 544 -36.16 -12.83 22.83
CA ASP A 544 -37.18 -13.54 23.61
C ASP A 544 -37.26 -15.02 23.17
N ASP A 545 -37.18 -15.29 21.86
CA ASP A 545 -37.37 -16.63 21.28
C ASP A 545 -36.04 -17.35 21.01
N GLY A 546 -34.94 -16.59 20.85
CA GLY A 546 -33.63 -17.14 20.53
C GLY A 546 -33.45 -17.55 19.06
N GLU A 547 -34.23 -16.96 18.14
CA GLU A 547 -34.24 -17.33 16.72
C GLU A 547 -34.02 -16.14 15.79
N SER A 548 -33.36 -16.39 14.65
CA SER A 548 -33.17 -15.42 13.57
C SER A 548 -34.16 -15.66 12.42
N THR A 549 -34.73 -14.60 11.86
CA THR A 549 -35.57 -14.67 10.66
C THR A 549 -35.13 -13.66 9.61
N MET A 550 -35.10 -14.08 8.33
CA MET A 550 -34.81 -13.19 7.21
C MET A 550 -36.01 -12.26 6.94
N LEU A 551 -35.73 -11.00 6.66
CA LEU A 551 -36.68 -10.05 6.11
C LEU A 551 -36.59 -10.06 4.58
N GLY A 552 -37.73 -9.87 3.92
CA GLY A 552 -37.80 -9.84 2.45
C GLY A 552 -37.84 -11.22 1.79
N ASP A 553 -37.87 -11.24 0.46
CA ASP A 553 -38.04 -12.44 -0.36
C ASP A 553 -36.74 -12.89 -1.07
N GLY A 554 -35.65 -12.13 -0.91
CA GLY A 554 -34.34 -12.41 -1.52
C GLY A 554 -34.19 -11.98 -2.98
N MET A 555 -35.13 -11.17 -3.50
CA MET A 555 -35.09 -10.68 -4.89
C MET A 555 -34.33 -9.34 -5.07
N THR A 556 -33.95 -8.69 -3.97
CA THR A 556 -33.25 -7.40 -3.96
C THR A 556 -32.04 -7.44 -3.03
N GLN A 557 -31.10 -6.51 -3.23
CA GLN A 557 -29.98 -6.33 -2.30
C GLN A 557 -30.42 -5.35 -1.22
N ASP A 558 -30.60 -5.83 0.02
CA ASP A 558 -31.02 -5.03 1.16
C ASP A 558 -29.88 -4.96 2.20
N SER A 559 -29.55 -3.76 2.68
CA SER A 559 -28.38 -3.54 3.56
C SER A 559 -28.62 -2.39 4.54
N GLU A 560 -27.77 -2.28 5.56
CA GLU A 560 -27.75 -1.18 6.53
C GLU A 560 -29.09 -0.90 7.25
N PRO A 561 -29.61 -1.85 8.05
CA PRO A 561 -30.83 -1.64 8.82
C PRO A 561 -30.69 -0.53 9.87
N ALA A 562 -31.69 0.35 9.95
CA ALA A 562 -31.80 1.39 10.97
C ALA A 562 -33.24 1.46 11.52
N TRP A 563 -33.40 1.16 12.80
CA TRP A 563 -34.71 1.17 13.47
C TRP A 563 -35.27 2.59 13.61
N SER A 564 -36.58 2.76 13.40
CA SER A 564 -37.26 4.00 13.79
C SER A 564 -37.27 4.14 15.32
N ALA A 565 -37.21 5.37 15.83
CA ALA A 565 -37.16 5.63 17.27
C ALA A 565 -38.39 5.12 18.04
N ASP A 566 -39.55 4.97 17.36
CA ASP A 566 -40.78 4.41 17.91
C ASP A 566 -40.88 2.88 17.77
N GLY A 567 -39.90 2.23 17.12
CA GLY A 567 -39.85 0.78 16.97
C GLY A 567 -40.84 0.17 15.98
N ARG A 568 -41.55 0.99 15.17
CA ARG A 568 -42.60 0.51 14.24
C ARG A 568 -42.12 0.30 12.81
N TYR A 569 -40.99 0.88 12.43
CA TYR A 569 -40.44 0.78 11.08
C TYR A 569 -38.96 0.44 11.09
N LEU A 570 -38.53 -0.19 10.00
CA LEU A 570 -37.12 -0.37 9.67
C LEU A 570 -36.79 0.45 8.43
N PHE A 571 -35.82 1.35 8.55
CA PHE A 571 -35.19 2.00 7.41
C PHE A 571 -34.01 1.15 6.92
N PHE A 572 -33.79 1.10 5.61
CA PHE A 572 -32.67 0.35 5.03
C PHE A 572 -32.35 0.86 3.63
N LEU A 573 -31.17 0.49 3.13
CA LEU A 573 -30.80 0.71 1.75
C LEU A 573 -31.21 -0.49 0.91
N SER A 574 -31.71 -0.25 -0.30
CA SER A 574 -31.99 -1.34 -1.23
C SER A 574 -31.74 -0.97 -2.68
N VAL A 575 -31.17 -1.92 -3.44
CA VAL A 575 -30.97 -1.82 -4.88
C VAL A 575 -32.22 -2.32 -5.61
N ARG A 576 -33.11 -1.39 -5.97
CA ARG A 576 -34.36 -1.69 -6.72
C ARG A 576 -34.61 -0.73 -7.88
N ASP A 577 -33.67 0.17 -8.15
CA ASP A 577 -33.79 1.11 -9.26
C ASP A 577 -32.90 0.68 -10.43
N TYR A 578 -33.49 0.59 -11.62
CA TYR A 578 -32.85 0.08 -12.83
C TYR A 578 -32.68 1.20 -13.86
N GLN A 579 -32.15 2.35 -13.42
CA GLN A 579 -31.86 3.47 -14.32
C GLN A 579 -30.77 3.10 -15.32
N LEU A 580 -31.11 3.16 -16.60
CA LEU A 580 -30.22 2.84 -17.71
C LEU A 580 -29.39 4.05 -18.13
N ARG A 581 -28.07 3.90 -18.23
CA ARG A 581 -27.17 4.86 -18.89
C ARG A 581 -26.46 4.21 -20.07
N PHE A 582 -26.22 4.95 -21.14
CA PHE A 582 -25.50 4.47 -22.32
C PHE A 582 -24.04 4.94 -22.32
N SER A 583 -23.14 4.05 -22.76
CA SER A 583 -21.74 4.37 -22.98
C SER A 583 -21.56 5.35 -24.14
N THR A 584 -20.62 6.30 -23.99
CA THR A 584 -20.23 7.24 -25.06
C THR A 584 -19.49 6.55 -26.21
N PHE A 585 -18.87 5.40 -25.96
CA PHE A 585 -18.00 4.74 -26.94
C PHE A 585 -18.71 3.67 -27.79
N GLU A 586 -19.65 2.93 -27.20
CA GLU A 586 -20.36 1.84 -27.87
C GLU A 586 -21.80 1.72 -27.37
N PHE A 587 -22.65 1.01 -28.12
CA PHE A 587 -24.00 0.67 -27.66
C PHE A 587 -23.94 -0.40 -26.57
N ASN A 588 -23.66 0.06 -25.36
CA ASN A 588 -23.56 -0.71 -24.13
C ASN A 588 -24.15 0.13 -22.99
N TYR A 589 -24.65 -0.51 -21.95
CA TYR A 589 -25.38 0.17 -20.88
C TYR A 589 -24.89 -0.18 -19.49
N LEU A 590 -25.06 0.77 -18.57
CA LEU A 590 -24.63 0.68 -17.17
C LEU A 590 -25.81 1.02 -16.25
N TYR A 591 -25.86 0.35 -15.10
CA TYR A 591 -26.76 0.63 -13.99
C TYR A 591 -25.89 1.08 -12.80
N ASP A 592 -25.63 2.37 -12.66
CA ASP A 592 -24.58 2.91 -11.78
C ASP A 592 -25.10 3.68 -10.54
N ARG A 593 -26.43 3.71 -10.34
CA ARG A 593 -27.12 4.42 -9.24
C ARG A 593 -28.43 3.70 -8.88
N GLY A 594 -28.36 2.42 -8.54
CA GLY A 594 -29.55 1.59 -8.31
C GLY A 594 -30.15 1.65 -6.90
N THR A 595 -29.46 2.29 -5.95
CA THR A 595 -29.82 2.27 -4.54
C THR A 595 -30.80 3.38 -4.20
N ARG A 596 -31.81 3.08 -3.37
CA ARG A 596 -32.65 4.06 -2.66
C ARG A 596 -32.71 3.74 -1.17
N ILE A 597 -33.28 4.67 -0.41
CA ILE A 597 -33.60 4.47 1.01
C ILE A 597 -35.06 4.06 1.10
N TYR A 598 -35.32 2.96 1.81
CA TYR A 598 -36.64 2.40 2.02
C TYR A 598 -37.01 2.43 3.50
N ALA A 599 -38.31 2.39 3.76
CA ALA A 599 -38.89 2.16 5.06
C ALA A 599 -39.89 1.00 4.94
N ALA A 600 -39.85 0.05 5.86
CA ALA A 600 -40.84 -1.01 5.96
C ALA A 600 -41.53 -0.95 7.33
N ALA A 601 -42.86 -1.03 7.35
CA ALA A 601 -43.58 -1.29 8.58
C ALA A 601 -43.26 -2.71 9.08
N LEU A 602 -42.85 -2.82 10.33
CA LEU A 602 -42.40 -4.09 10.92
C LEU A 602 -43.56 -5.05 11.18
N ASP A 603 -44.75 -4.51 11.44
CA ASP A 603 -45.98 -5.27 11.61
C ASP A 603 -47.18 -4.61 10.88
N PRO A 604 -48.27 -5.37 10.57
CA PRO A 604 -49.41 -4.84 9.83
C PRO A 604 -50.24 -3.77 10.55
N SER A 605 -50.11 -3.62 11.88
CA SER A 605 -50.84 -2.65 12.68
C SER A 605 -50.13 -1.30 12.78
N ALA A 606 -48.87 -1.21 12.33
CA ALA A 606 -48.17 0.06 12.25
C ALA A 606 -48.97 1.06 11.38
N PRO A 607 -49.11 2.32 11.82
CA PRO A 607 -49.81 3.32 11.00
C PRO A 607 -49.06 3.55 9.68
N PRO A 608 -49.67 4.24 8.69
CA PRO A 608 -48.92 4.69 7.52
C PRO A 608 -47.81 5.68 7.92
N LEU A 609 -46.59 5.46 7.45
CA LEU A 609 -45.47 6.40 7.69
C LEU A 609 -45.71 7.76 7.04
N PHE A 610 -46.35 7.77 5.87
CA PHE A 610 -46.71 8.98 5.12
C PHE A 610 -48.21 8.97 4.83
N PRO A 611 -49.06 9.34 5.80
CA PRO A 611 -50.51 9.44 5.56
C PRO A 611 -50.81 10.48 4.47
N PHE A 612 -51.92 10.33 3.76
CA PHE A 612 -52.35 11.35 2.79
C PHE A 612 -52.66 12.66 3.53
N GLU A 613 -52.17 13.78 2.99
CA GLU A 613 -52.50 15.11 3.50
C GLU A 613 -53.89 15.50 3.02
N SER A 614 -54.73 16.06 3.90
CA SER A 614 -56.09 16.52 3.59
C SER A 614 -56.34 17.86 4.28
N ASP A 615 -56.88 18.82 3.53
CA ASP A 615 -57.36 20.12 4.05
C ASP A 615 -58.84 20.05 4.49
N GLU A 616 -59.43 18.85 4.55
CA GLU A 616 -60.78 18.67 5.09
C GLU A 616 -60.85 19.17 6.53
N GLU A 617 -61.78 20.09 6.80
CA GLU A 617 -62.03 20.57 8.17
C GLU A 617 -62.45 19.40 9.05
N THR A 618 -61.63 19.09 10.06
CA THR A 618 -62.05 18.20 11.14
C THR A 618 -63.13 18.89 11.96
N PRO A 619 -64.27 18.23 12.24
CA PRO A 619 -65.25 18.76 13.17
C PRO A 619 -64.56 19.10 14.49
N ALA A 620 -64.87 20.27 15.06
CA ALA A 620 -64.35 20.64 16.36
C ALA A 620 -64.74 19.55 17.38
N GLU A 621 -63.78 18.75 17.82
CA GLU A 621 -63.99 17.84 18.94
C GLU A 621 -64.24 18.69 20.18
N ASP A 622 -65.42 18.50 20.78
CA ASP A 622 -65.78 19.06 22.07
C ASP A 622 -64.69 18.69 23.07
N GLY A 623 -64.08 19.72 23.65
CA GLY A 623 -62.91 19.57 24.50
C GLY A 623 -63.21 18.74 25.74
N ASP A 624 -62.60 17.57 25.83
CA ASP A 624 -62.32 16.94 27.11
C ASP A 624 -60.94 17.37 27.59
N LYS A 625 -60.93 18.43 28.40
CA LYS A 625 -59.78 18.82 29.21
C LYS A 625 -59.67 17.83 30.37
N ASN A 626 -59.02 16.70 30.12
CA ASN A 626 -58.29 15.94 31.13
C ASN A 626 -57.30 15.00 30.45
N GLY A 627 -56.08 15.50 30.32
CA GLY A 627 -54.89 14.75 29.91
C GLY A 627 -53.69 15.44 30.54
N ASP A 628 -53.68 15.45 31.87
CA ASP A 628 -52.50 15.75 32.66
C ASP A 628 -51.34 14.92 32.11
N GLY A 629 -50.17 15.55 31.98
CA GLY A 629 -49.05 14.98 31.25
C GLY A 629 -48.63 13.64 31.81
N ASP A 630 -48.75 12.59 30.99
CA ASP A 630 -48.01 11.36 31.24
C ASP A 630 -46.57 11.57 30.75
N LYS A 631 -45.80 12.29 31.58
CA LYS A 631 -44.36 12.15 31.66
C LYS A 631 -44.09 10.83 32.38
N ASN A 632 -44.38 9.73 31.72
CA ASN A 632 -43.82 8.43 32.03
C ASN A 632 -43.49 7.76 30.71
N GLY A 633 -42.20 7.58 30.47
CA GLY A 633 -41.70 7.00 29.23
C GLY A 633 -42.01 5.52 29.20
N ASP A 634 -43.12 5.14 28.58
CA ASP A 634 -43.24 3.78 28.08
C ASP A 634 -42.17 3.60 27.01
N LYS A 635 -41.33 2.58 27.22
CA LYS A 635 -40.36 2.16 26.21
C LYS A 635 -41.14 1.77 24.96
N PRO A 636 -40.65 2.11 23.75
CA PRO A 636 -41.24 1.57 22.52
C PRO A 636 -41.36 0.04 22.65
N HIS A 637 -42.40 -0.55 22.07
CA HIS A 637 -42.58 -2.00 22.05
C HIS A 637 -42.51 -2.45 20.59
N VAL A 638 -41.40 -3.08 20.24
CA VAL A 638 -41.12 -3.52 18.88
C VAL A 638 -41.81 -4.86 18.64
N VAL A 639 -42.44 -4.99 17.48
CA VAL A 639 -43.02 -6.23 16.98
C VAL A 639 -42.50 -6.42 15.56
N VAL A 640 -42.06 -7.63 15.22
CA VAL A 640 -41.55 -7.97 13.89
C VAL A 640 -42.38 -9.11 13.35
N GLU A 641 -43.12 -8.85 12.28
CA GLU A 641 -43.88 -9.84 11.50
C GLU A 641 -43.20 -9.99 10.13
N PRO A 642 -42.34 -11.00 9.90
CA PRO A 642 -41.61 -11.15 8.64
C PRO A 642 -42.53 -11.31 7.42
N GLU A 643 -43.65 -12.00 7.58
CA GLU A 643 -44.63 -12.25 6.53
C GLU A 643 -45.19 -10.94 5.98
N GLY A 644 -45.11 -10.76 4.67
CA GLY A 644 -45.59 -9.55 3.99
C GLY A 644 -44.68 -8.31 4.13
N PHE A 645 -43.47 -8.45 4.68
CA PHE A 645 -42.50 -7.34 4.82
C PHE A 645 -42.26 -6.58 3.50
N VAL A 646 -42.12 -7.29 2.38
CA VAL A 646 -41.95 -6.69 1.05
C VAL A 646 -43.15 -5.83 0.66
N ALA A 647 -44.38 -6.30 0.93
CA ALA A 647 -45.60 -5.55 0.60
C ALA A 647 -45.76 -4.28 1.46
N ARG A 648 -45.13 -4.23 2.63
CA ARG A 648 -45.11 -3.08 3.54
C ARG A 648 -43.93 -2.13 3.32
N THR A 649 -43.08 -2.43 2.34
CA THR A 649 -41.88 -1.63 2.03
C THR A 649 -42.21 -0.49 1.07
N ILE A 650 -41.83 0.73 1.43
CA ILE A 650 -41.98 1.93 0.60
C ILE A 650 -40.65 2.67 0.46
N ALA A 651 -40.40 3.28 -0.70
CA ALA A 651 -39.27 4.19 -0.86
C ALA A 651 -39.54 5.51 -0.13
N LEU A 652 -38.51 6.15 0.45
CA LEU A 652 -38.66 7.50 0.99
C LEU A 652 -39.00 8.49 -0.15
N PRO A 653 -40.17 9.16 -0.10
CA PRO A 653 -40.57 10.09 -1.15
C PRO A 653 -39.55 11.21 -1.39
N GLY A 654 -39.35 11.62 -2.63
CA GLY A 654 -38.47 12.76 -2.95
C GLY A 654 -36.97 12.50 -2.83
N VAL A 655 -36.53 11.32 -2.39
CA VAL A 655 -35.12 10.90 -2.45
C VAL A 655 -34.89 10.18 -3.79
N PRO A 656 -34.04 10.71 -4.70
CA PRO A 656 -33.75 10.04 -5.97
C PRO A 656 -32.97 8.74 -5.74
N PRO A 657 -32.83 7.88 -6.75
CA PRO A 657 -31.86 6.80 -6.72
C PRO A 657 -30.43 7.33 -6.86
N GLY A 658 -29.48 6.68 -6.19
CA GLY A 658 -28.12 7.17 -6.03
C GLY A 658 -27.19 6.12 -5.44
N ASN A 659 -26.05 6.60 -4.92
CA ASN A 659 -25.13 5.80 -4.13
C ASN A 659 -25.18 6.30 -2.68
N TYR A 660 -25.69 5.46 -1.79
CA TYR A 660 -25.96 5.83 -0.40
C TYR A 660 -25.21 4.93 0.58
N GLY A 661 -25.03 5.42 1.80
CA GLY A 661 -24.40 4.65 2.87
C GLY A 661 -24.46 5.35 4.22
N SER A 662 -23.99 4.64 5.24
CA SER A 662 -23.97 5.05 6.64
C SER A 662 -25.35 5.50 7.12
N LEU A 663 -26.36 4.64 6.97
CA LEU A 663 -27.75 4.97 7.34
C LEU A 663 -27.93 5.01 8.87
N GLN A 664 -28.54 6.07 9.41
CA GLN A 664 -28.99 6.16 10.81
C GLN A 664 -30.33 6.88 10.90
N ALA A 665 -31.13 6.59 11.93
CA ALA A 665 -32.42 7.22 12.16
C ALA A 665 -32.46 7.94 13.51
N SER A 666 -33.25 9.01 13.58
CA SER A 666 -33.59 9.72 14.81
C SER A 666 -35.10 9.90 14.89
N ALA A 667 -35.60 10.47 16.00
CA ALA A 667 -36.99 10.92 16.07
C ALA A 667 -37.28 11.92 14.93
N GLY A 668 -38.16 11.55 14.00
CA GLY A 668 -38.63 12.40 12.90
C GLY A 668 -37.68 12.58 11.71
N ALA A 669 -36.52 11.92 11.66
CA ALA A 669 -35.59 12.07 10.53
C ALA A 669 -34.71 10.84 10.26
N VAL A 670 -34.20 10.75 9.03
CA VAL A 670 -33.22 9.75 8.59
C VAL A 670 -31.98 10.47 8.08
N TYR A 671 -30.79 10.00 8.45
CA TYR A 671 -29.49 10.54 8.04
C TYR A 671 -28.74 9.51 7.21
N TYR A 672 -27.98 9.99 6.21
CA TYR A 672 -27.21 9.14 5.32
C TYR A 672 -26.14 9.92 4.57
N LEU A 673 -25.07 9.25 4.17
CA LEU A 673 -24.10 9.76 3.20
C LEU A 673 -24.60 9.47 1.78
N ARG A 674 -24.56 10.51 0.93
CA ARG A 674 -24.64 10.38 -0.53
C ARG A 674 -23.23 10.45 -1.09
N PHE A 675 -22.87 9.50 -1.95
CA PHE A 675 -21.58 9.44 -2.64
C PHE A 675 -21.76 9.90 -4.09
N ASP A 676 -21.06 10.97 -4.43
CA ASP A 676 -20.98 11.55 -5.76
C ASP A 676 -19.51 11.53 -6.24
N ASP A 677 -19.25 11.86 -7.51
CA ASP A 677 -17.90 11.80 -8.08
C ASP A 677 -16.88 12.69 -7.35
N ASP A 678 -17.34 13.80 -6.75
CA ASP A 678 -16.53 14.79 -6.03
C ASP A 678 -16.38 14.50 -4.52
N GLY A 679 -16.95 13.40 -4.02
CA GLY A 679 -16.87 12.97 -2.62
C GLY A 679 -18.22 12.66 -1.98
N SER A 680 -18.30 12.75 -0.65
CA SER A 680 -19.48 12.39 0.13
C SER A 680 -20.17 13.59 0.76
N THR A 681 -21.49 13.57 0.80
CA THR A 681 -22.33 14.59 1.46
C THR A 681 -23.25 13.92 2.47
N LEU A 682 -23.26 14.40 3.71
CA LEU A 682 -24.24 14.01 4.72
C LEU A 682 -25.56 14.72 4.46
N MET A 683 -26.61 13.92 4.35
CA MET A 683 -27.98 14.33 4.10
C MET A 683 -28.85 14.01 5.31
N ARG A 684 -29.89 14.81 5.52
CA ARG A 684 -30.98 14.57 6.47
C ARG A 684 -32.29 14.58 5.70
N TYR A 685 -33.07 13.52 5.82
CA TYR A 685 -34.44 13.45 5.34
C TYR A 685 -35.41 13.68 6.49
N ASP A 686 -36.25 14.71 6.37
CA ASP A 686 -37.31 14.99 7.34
C ASP A 686 -38.54 14.13 7.04
N LEU A 687 -38.98 13.30 7.99
CA LEU A 687 -40.09 12.39 7.77
C LEU A 687 -41.44 13.11 7.66
N LYS A 688 -41.60 14.25 8.35
CA LYS A 688 -42.85 15.02 8.31
C LYS A 688 -42.94 15.83 7.02
N GLU A 689 -41.89 16.59 6.72
CA GLU A 689 -41.86 17.47 5.54
C GLU A 689 -41.55 16.73 4.23
N ARG A 690 -41.20 15.43 4.32
CA ARG A 690 -40.86 14.54 3.20
C ARG A 690 -39.78 15.11 2.27
N LYS A 691 -38.76 15.71 2.88
CA LYS A 691 -37.76 16.49 2.15
C LYS A 691 -36.35 16.23 2.65
N GLU A 692 -35.42 16.03 1.70
CA GLU A 692 -34.00 16.00 2.00
C GLU A 692 -33.40 17.42 2.14
N ALA A 693 -32.46 17.55 3.06
CA ALA A 693 -31.64 18.74 3.23
C ALA A 693 -30.18 18.33 3.43
N LYS A 694 -29.27 19.08 2.80
CA LYS A 694 -27.83 18.94 3.03
C LYS A 694 -27.50 19.29 4.48
N VAL A 695 -26.88 18.37 5.19
CA VAL A 695 -26.29 18.61 6.52
C VAL A 695 -24.88 19.18 6.36
N MET A 696 -23.99 18.47 5.67
CA MET A 696 -22.59 18.88 5.52
C MET A 696 -21.96 18.17 4.31
N ALA A 697 -21.06 18.86 3.58
CA ALA A 697 -20.29 18.25 2.49
C ALA A 697 -18.91 17.76 2.97
N GLY A 698 -18.30 16.81 2.26
CA GLY A 698 -16.97 16.28 2.56
C GLY A 698 -16.90 15.44 3.83
N VAL A 699 -18.01 14.79 4.22
CA VAL A 699 -18.11 14.00 5.46
C VAL A 699 -17.58 12.58 5.21
N GLN A 700 -16.52 12.21 5.91
CA GLN A 700 -15.87 10.89 5.79
C GLN A 700 -16.58 9.84 6.66
N ALA A 701 -17.03 10.23 7.85
CA ALA A 701 -17.76 9.39 8.80
C ALA A 701 -18.64 10.26 9.71
N TYR A 702 -19.72 9.68 10.26
CA TYR A 702 -20.58 10.36 11.24
C TYR A 702 -21.34 9.39 12.15
N GLN A 703 -21.77 9.88 13.30
CA GLN A 703 -22.64 9.17 14.25
C GLN A 703 -23.61 10.16 14.92
N LEU A 704 -24.85 9.74 15.17
CA LEU A 704 -25.79 10.47 16.02
C LEU A 704 -25.57 10.12 17.50
N SER A 705 -25.80 11.08 18.38
CA SER A 705 -25.96 10.78 19.81
C SER A 705 -27.19 9.92 20.04
N ALA A 706 -27.25 9.19 21.16
CA ALA A 706 -28.36 8.27 21.46
C ALA A 706 -29.75 8.94 21.43
N ASP A 707 -29.82 10.24 21.81
CA ASP A 707 -31.06 11.02 21.73
C ASP A 707 -31.35 11.62 20.34
N GLY A 708 -30.46 11.40 19.36
CA GLY A 708 -30.54 11.89 18.00
C GLY A 708 -30.33 13.40 17.84
N LYS A 709 -30.00 14.14 18.91
CA LYS A 709 -29.92 15.62 18.88
C LYS A 709 -28.55 16.15 18.48
N LYS A 710 -27.51 15.35 18.63
CA LYS A 710 -26.14 15.72 18.28
C LYS A 710 -25.64 14.88 17.12
N LEU A 711 -24.82 15.52 16.30
CA LEU A 711 -24.08 14.92 15.20
C LEU A 711 -22.60 14.96 15.55
N PHE A 712 -21.97 13.80 15.63
CA PHE A 712 -20.53 13.62 15.63
C PHE A 712 -20.06 13.29 14.21
N TYR A 713 -18.98 13.92 13.74
CA TYR A 713 -18.53 13.76 12.36
C TYR A 713 -17.01 13.92 12.20
N ALA A 714 -16.48 13.36 11.11
CA ALA A 714 -15.16 13.65 10.54
C ALA A 714 -15.32 14.29 9.15
N ALA A 715 -14.86 15.53 8.98
CA ALA A 715 -14.95 16.27 7.71
C ALA A 715 -13.86 17.35 7.60
N GLY A 716 -13.32 17.53 6.39
CA GLY A 716 -12.31 18.58 6.11
C GLY A 716 -11.04 18.47 6.95
N GLY A 717 -10.63 17.25 7.33
CA GLY A 717 -9.48 17.01 8.21
C GLY A 717 -9.74 17.39 9.68
N SER A 718 -11.00 17.44 10.12
CA SER A 718 -11.36 17.77 11.49
C SER A 718 -12.50 16.91 12.01
N TRP A 719 -12.53 16.73 13.34
CA TRP A 719 -13.62 16.10 14.06
C TRP A 719 -14.49 17.15 14.74
N GLY A 720 -15.80 16.92 14.84
CA GLY A 720 -16.71 17.87 15.48
C GLY A 720 -17.96 17.24 16.08
N ILE A 721 -18.54 17.92 17.08
CA ILE A 721 -19.86 17.62 17.63
C ILE A 721 -20.74 18.87 17.52
N ALA A 722 -21.81 18.77 16.73
CA ALA A 722 -22.77 19.86 16.50
C ALA A 722 -24.21 19.42 16.76
N ASP A 723 -25.15 20.36 16.74
CA ASP A 723 -26.58 20.02 16.70
C ASP A 723 -26.90 19.32 15.37
N ALA A 724 -27.67 18.24 15.41
CA ALA A 724 -28.04 17.46 14.23
C ALA A 724 -29.08 18.24 13.39
N LYS A 725 -28.61 19.10 12.49
CA LYS A 725 -29.43 19.97 11.64
C LYS A 725 -28.81 20.19 10.27
N ALA A 726 -29.61 20.68 9.32
CA ALA A 726 -29.15 21.05 8.00
C ALA A 726 -28.24 22.30 8.00
N GLY A 727 -27.41 22.45 6.96
CA GLY A 727 -26.63 23.67 6.69
C GLY A 727 -25.40 23.87 7.59
N LEU A 728 -24.77 22.78 8.03
CA LEU A 728 -23.48 22.82 8.73
C LEU A 728 -22.32 22.85 7.74
N GLU A 729 -21.25 23.50 8.15
CA GLU A 729 -19.98 23.53 7.41
C GLU A 729 -18.91 22.73 8.18
N PRO A 730 -17.93 22.12 7.48
CA PRO A 730 -16.79 21.47 8.12
C PRO A 730 -16.13 22.39 9.16
N GLY A 731 -16.04 21.89 10.39
CA GLY A 731 -15.51 22.63 11.56
C GLY A 731 -16.59 23.14 12.53
N ALA A 732 -17.88 22.98 12.23
CA ALA A 732 -18.96 23.26 13.18
C ALA A 732 -18.84 22.41 14.47
N GLY A 733 -18.66 23.06 15.62
CA GLY A 733 -18.49 22.32 16.88
C GLY A 733 -17.21 21.48 16.92
N ARG A 734 -16.17 21.91 16.20
CA ARG A 734 -14.85 21.27 16.14
C ARG A 734 -14.34 20.87 17.53
N LEU A 735 -13.89 19.62 17.64
CA LEU A 735 -13.21 19.09 18.80
C LEU A 735 -11.72 19.45 18.76
N ASP A 736 -11.17 19.76 19.93
CA ASP A 736 -9.73 19.91 20.11
C ASP A 736 -9.10 18.56 20.43
N ILE A 737 -8.50 17.96 19.42
CA ILE A 737 -7.80 16.66 19.52
C ILE A 737 -6.28 16.82 19.57
N SER A 738 -5.77 18.04 19.72
CA SER A 738 -4.31 18.29 19.76
C SER A 738 -3.61 17.77 21.02
N ASP A 739 -4.39 17.37 22.02
CA ASP A 739 -3.92 16.76 23.27
C ASP A 739 -4.07 15.22 23.28
N LEU A 740 -4.30 14.61 22.11
CA LEU A 740 -4.15 13.16 21.93
C LEU A 740 -2.66 12.83 21.90
N ARG A 741 -2.07 12.67 23.08
CA ARG A 741 -0.63 12.39 23.22
C ARG A 741 -0.37 11.18 24.08
N ILE A 742 0.62 10.38 23.67
CA ILE A 742 1.10 9.22 24.43
C ILE A 742 2.57 9.40 24.77
N LYS A 743 3.02 8.73 25.83
CA LYS A 743 4.45 8.51 26.06
C LYS A 743 4.82 7.18 25.41
N LEU A 744 5.32 7.24 24.18
CA LEU A 744 5.61 6.08 23.36
C LEU A 744 6.96 5.46 23.74
N ASP A 745 6.97 4.15 23.99
CA ASP A 745 8.19 3.33 23.97
C ASP A 745 8.12 2.43 22.73
N PRO A 746 8.84 2.77 21.63
CA PRO A 746 8.78 2.00 20.40
C PRO A 746 9.13 0.52 20.59
N ARG A 747 9.95 0.15 21.57
CA ARG A 747 10.30 -1.28 21.78
C ARG A 747 9.16 -2.08 22.36
N ILE A 748 8.32 -1.45 23.19
CA ILE A 748 7.11 -2.08 23.71
C ILE A 748 6.06 -2.14 22.58
N GLU A 749 5.88 -1.04 21.85
CA GLU A 749 4.95 -0.94 20.72
C GLU A 749 5.29 -1.96 19.61
N TRP A 750 6.54 -2.01 19.14
CA TRP A 750 6.96 -2.96 18.11
C TRP A 750 6.78 -4.42 18.51
N ARG A 751 6.88 -4.73 19.82
CA ARG A 751 6.58 -6.07 20.32
C ARG A 751 5.09 -6.38 20.20
N GLN A 752 4.23 -5.47 20.67
CA GLN A 752 2.78 -5.61 20.52
C GLN A 752 2.41 -5.75 19.03
N MET A 753 2.94 -4.87 18.19
CA MET A 753 2.68 -4.88 16.74
C MET A 753 3.12 -6.18 16.09
N TYR A 754 4.27 -6.74 16.48
CA TYR A 754 4.73 -8.03 15.98
C TYR A 754 3.71 -9.14 16.29
N ASP A 755 3.27 -9.22 17.54
CA ASP A 755 2.28 -10.21 17.96
C ASP A 755 0.92 -10.00 17.27
N ASP A 756 0.52 -8.75 17.07
CA ASP A 756 -0.70 -8.39 16.33
C ASP A 756 -0.61 -8.76 14.84
N GLY A 757 0.50 -8.47 14.17
CA GLY A 757 0.73 -8.87 12.78
C GLY A 757 0.78 -10.39 12.59
N TRP A 758 1.36 -11.13 13.54
CA TRP A 758 1.33 -12.59 13.56
C TRP A 758 -0.11 -13.13 13.70
N ARG A 759 -0.93 -12.50 14.56
CA ARG A 759 -2.34 -12.84 14.80
C ARG A 759 -3.22 -12.52 13.59
N ILE A 760 -3.04 -11.34 12.98
CA ILE A 760 -3.75 -10.92 11.76
C ILE A 760 -3.57 -11.96 10.66
N VAL A 761 -2.33 -12.43 10.44
CA VAL A 761 -2.08 -13.45 9.42
C VAL A 761 -2.77 -14.77 9.77
N ARG A 762 -2.70 -15.22 11.03
CA ARG A 762 -3.41 -16.43 11.48
C ARG A 762 -4.92 -16.36 11.22
N ASP A 763 -5.54 -15.23 11.53
CA ASP A 763 -7.00 -15.09 11.59
C ASP A 763 -7.63 -14.79 10.22
N PHE A 764 -6.86 -14.22 9.29
CA PHE A 764 -7.35 -13.78 7.98
C PHE A 764 -6.81 -14.60 6.81
N PHE A 765 -5.78 -15.42 6.99
CA PHE A 765 -5.28 -16.27 5.92
C PHE A 765 -6.32 -17.33 5.50
N TYR A 766 -6.44 -17.56 4.19
CA TYR A 766 -7.54 -18.37 3.63
C TYR A 766 -7.55 -19.83 4.12
N ASP A 767 -6.37 -20.42 4.36
CA ASP A 767 -6.23 -21.79 4.87
C ASP A 767 -5.93 -21.76 6.37
N ARG A 768 -6.91 -22.14 7.19
CA ARG A 768 -6.76 -22.22 8.66
C ARG A 768 -5.63 -23.13 9.13
N ARG A 769 -5.19 -24.08 8.30
CA ARG A 769 -4.05 -24.95 8.61
C ARG A 769 -2.70 -24.32 8.27
N MET A 770 -2.70 -23.08 7.78
CA MET A 770 -1.50 -22.30 7.46
C MET A 770 -0.59 -23.06 6.48
N HIS A 771 -1.17 -23.68 5.44
CA HIS A 771 -0.47 -24.55 4.49
C HIS A 771 0.24 -25.77 5.13
N GLY A 772 -0.09 -26.11 6.37
CA GLY A 772 0.55 -27.19 7.12
C GLY A 772 1.78 -26.76 7.93
N PHE A 773 2.16 -25.48 7.90
CA PHE A 773 3.25 -24.95 8.73
C PHE A 773 2.81 -24.79 10.18
N ASP A 774 3.71 -25.04 11.12
CA ASP A 774 3.50 -24.70 12.54
C ASP A 774 3.63 -23.19 12.74
N TRP A 775 2.51 -22.50 12.59
CA TRP A 775 2.46 -21.05 12.69
C TRP A 775 2.87 -20.52 14.07
N ALA A 776 2.63 -21.28 15.15
CA ALA A 776 3.05 -20.89 16.49
C ALA A 776 4.59 -20.96 16.63
N ALA A 777 5.20 -22.05 16.14
CA ALA A 777 6.64 -22.19 16.11
C ALA A 777 7.33 -21.13 15.23
N LEU A 778 6.76 -20.81 14.06
CA LEU A 778 7.25 -19.73 13.19
C LEU A 778 7.14 -18.36 13.88
N GLY A 779 6.00 -18.09 14.52
CA GLY A 779 5.82 -16.88 15.32
C GLY A 779 6.90 -16.71 16.38
N GLU A 780 7.22 -17.78 17.12
CA GLU A 780 8.27 -17.76 18.15
C GLU A 780 9.68 -17.65 17.58
N LYS A 781 9.97 -18.32 16.46
CA LYS A 781 11.24 -18.23 15.74
C LYS A 781 11.62 -16.78 15.45
N TYR A 782 10.72 -16.02 14.81
CA TYR A 782 10.98 -14.63 14.45
C TYR A 782 10.77 -13.65 15.61
N ARG A 783 9.93 -13.97 16.62
CA ARG A 783 9.73 -13.15 17.82
C ARG A 783 11.03 -12.90 18.58
N ARG A 784 11.96 -13.87 18.56
CA ARG A 784 13.29 -13.78 19.19
C ARG A 784 14.15 -12.65 18.61
N LEU A 785 13.85 -12.16 17.41
CA LEU A 785 14.56 -11.06 16.76
C LEU A 785 13.99 -9.67 17.11
N VAL A 786 12.75 -9.60 17.61
CA VAL A 786 12.05 -8.34 17.93
C VAL A 786 12.81 -7.45 18.93
N PRO A 787 13.45 -7.97 20.00
CA PRO A 787 14.22 -7.13 20.94
C PRO A 787 15.43 -6.40 20.30
N TYR A 788 15.84 -6.83 19.12
CA TYR A 788 16.97 -6.25 18.40
C TYR A 788 16.57 -5.19 17.37
N VAL A 789 15.26 -5.00 17.14
CA VAL A 789 14.76 -3.91 16.29
C VAL A 789 15.25 -2.58 16.83
N ALA A 790 15.88 -1.80 15.96
CA ALA A 790 16.39 -0.47 16.22
C ALA A 790 15.67 0.60 15.38
N HIS A 791 14.99 0.19 14.30
CA HIS A 791 14.22 1.06 13.42
C HIS A 791 12.95 0.36 12.91
N ARG A 792 11.88 1.13 12.66
CA ARG A 792 10.57 0.58 12.23
C ARG A 792 10.64 -0.26 10.94
N ALA A 793 11.47 0.14 9.98
CA ALA A 793 11.73 -0.61 8.74
C ALA A 793 12.36 -2.02 8.96
N GLU A 794 13.01 -2.26 10.10
CA GLU A 794 13.51 -3.60 10.46
C GLU A 794 12.38 -4.51 10.95
N LEU A 795 11.35 -3.96 11.60
CA LEU A 795 10.13 -4.69 11.91
C LEU A 795 9.36 -5.07 10.63
N ASP A 796 9.32 -4.19 9.62
CA ASP A 796 8.74 -4.52 8.31
C ASP A 796 9.47 -5.70 7.65
N PHE A 797 10.80 -5.71 7.74
CA PHE A 797 11.62 -6.83 7.27
C PHE A 797 11.29 -8.13 8.01
N LEU A 798 11.14 -8.09 9.34
CA LEU A 798 10.76 -9.25 10.13
C LEU A 798 9.36 -9.78 9.76
N PHE A 799 8.38 -8.91 9.56
CA PHE A 799 7.08 -9.34 9.04
C PHE A 799 7.22 -10.00 7.67
N GLY A 800 8.03 -9.43 6.78
CA GLY A 800 8.25 -9.97 5.45
C GLY A 800 8.85 -11.38 5.48
N GLU A 801 9.82 -11.60 6.36
CA GLU A 801 10.42 -12.93 6.57
C GLU A 801 9.41 -13.92 7.16
N LEU A 802 8.64 -13.52 8.18
CA LEU A 802 7.63 -14.35 8.83
C LEU A 802 6.53 -14.80 7.86
N ILE A 803 5.89 -13.86 7.16
CA ILE A 803 4.77 -14.18 6.26
C ILE A 803 5.22 -14.91 5.01
N GLY A 804 6.48 -14.71 4.59
CA GLY A 804 7.06 -15.39 3.45
C GLY A 804 7.18 -16.91 3.64
N GLU A 805 7.22 -17.40 4.89
CA GLU A 805 7.26 -18.83 5.22
C GLU A 805 6.00 -19.59 4.78
N LEU A 806 4.87 -18.92 4.59
CA LEU A 806 3.63 -19.56 4.14
C LEU A 806 3.63 -19.91 2.65
N GLU A 807 4.69 -19.56 1.91
CA GLU A 807 4.87 -19.88 0.49
C GLU A 807 3.67 -19.45 -0.38
N ALA A 808 3.01 -18.35 -0.01
CA ALA A 808 1.84 -17.82 -0.69
C ALA A 808 2.11 -16.46 -1.34
N GLY A 809 1.50 -16.24 -2.50
CA GLY A 809 1.32 -14.94 -3.12
C GLY A 809 0.47 -14.02 -2.26
N HIS A 810 0.46 -12.73 -2.61
CA HIS A 810 -0.33 -11.68 -1.95
C HIS A 810 -0.19 -11.55 -0.43
N MET A 811 0.88 -12.09 0.13
CA MET A 811 1.33 -11.81 1.49
C MET A 811 2.18 -10.54 1.47
N TYR A 812 1.68 -9.40 1.93
CA TYR A 812 2.37 -8.10 1.80
C TYR A 812 2.60 -7.41 3.14
N VAL A 813 3.68 -6.62 3.19
CA VAL A 813 3.95 -5.65 4.26
C VAL A 813 3.86 -4.24 3.67
N GLN A 814 3.20 -3.34 4.38
CA GLN A 814 3.21 -1.90 4.12
C GLN A 814 3.71 -1.19 5.37
N SER A 815 4.63 -0.25 5.16
CA SER A 815 5.26 0.51 6.24
C SER A 815 4.25 1.37 6.97
N GLY A 816 4.45 1.47 8.28
CA GLY A 816 3.68 2.35 9.16
C GLY A 816 4.42 3.66 9.40
N ASP A 817 4.45 4.10 10.66
CA ASP A 817 5.10 5.35 11.05
C ASP A 817 6.62 5.16 11.16
N GLU A 818 7.35 5.74 10.20
CA GLU A 818 8.81 5.73 10.18
C GLU A 818 9.38 7.14 10.01
N PRO A 819 10.57 7.42 10.58
CA PRO A 819 11.32 8.61 10.26
C PRO A 819 11.42 8.82 8.74
N SER A 820 11.09 10.01 8.29
CA SER A 820 11.14 10.37 6.88
C SER A 820 11.61 11.80 6.67
N VAL A 821 12.09 12.08 5.48
CA VAL A 821 12.63 13.38 5.07
C VAL A 821 11.66 13.99 4.07
N GLU A 822 11.38 15.29 4.19
CA GLU A 822 10.55 15.99 3.21
C GLU A 822 11.13 15.82 1.81
N ARG A 823 10.32 15.27 0.91
CA ARG A 823 10.73 14.94 -0.43
C ARG A 823 10.80 16.18 -1.32
N LEU A 824 12.00 16.45 -1.85
CA LEU A 824 12.23 17.50 -2.82
C LEU A 824 12.02 16.98 -4.26
N GLU A 825 10.84 17.20 -4.84
CA GLU A 825 10.52 16.70 -6.19
C GLU A 825 11.36 17.38 -7.30
N GLY A 826 12.22 16.60 -7.94
CA GLY A 826 13.04 17.02 -9.07
C GLY A 826 12.27 17.06 -10.39
N GLY A 827 12.53 18.09 -11.21
CA GLY A 827 11.94 18.24 -12.53
C GLY A 827 12.61 17.36 -13.58
N LYS A 828 11.80 16.77 -14.47
CA LYS A 828 12.24 15.99 -15.64
C LYS A 828 11.70 16.63 -16.91
N LEU A 829 12.50 16.65 -17.97
CA LEU A 829 12.19 17.41 -19.19
C LEU A 829 11.36 16.61 -20.20
N GLY A 830 11.14 15.31 -19.99
CA GLY A 830 10.55 14.44 -21.00
C GLY A 830 11.57 14.03 -22.07
N CYS A 831 12.84 13.86 -21.67
CA CYS A 831 13.92 13.52 -22.60
C CYS A 831 15.06 12.75 -21.93
N GLU A 832 15.84 12.05 -22.74
CA GLU A 832 17.16 11.52 -22.35
C GLU A 832 18.24 12.52 -22.75
N LEU A 833 19.13 12.81 -21.81
CA LEU A 833 20.31 13.64 -22.02
C LEU A 833 21.52 12.77 -22.32
N GLU A 834 22.46 13.30 -23.09
CA GLU A 834 23.74 12.66 -23.41
C GLU A 834 24.88 13.63 -23.14
N LEU A 835 26.02 13.12 -22.66
CA LEU A 835 27.25 13.91 -22.58
C LEU A 835 27.99 13.83 -23.91
N ASP A 836 28.27 14.98 -24.51
CA ASP A 836 29.26 15.11 -25.58
C ASP A 836 30.63 15.34 -24.93
N ALA A 837 31.42 14.27 -24.83
CA ALA A 837 32.71 14.28 -24.13
C ALA A 837 33.74 15.22 -24.79
N ASP A 838 33.67 15.42 -26.11
CA ASP A 838 34.62 16.24 -26.85
C ASP A 838 34.42 17.73 -26.55
N SER A 839 33.17 18.17 -26.38
CA SER A 839 32.83 19.57 -26.08
C SER A 839 32.59 19.86 -24.59
N GLY A 840 32.44 18.81 -23.76
CA GLY A 840 32.08 18.93 -22.35
C GLY A 840 30.68 19.51 -22.12
N ARG A 841 29.77 19.36 -23.09
CA ARG A 841 28.38 19.85 -23.04
C ARG A 841 27.37 18.71 -23.06
N TYR A 842 26.14 19.01 -22.61
CA TYR A 842 25.03 18.06 -22.64
C TYR A 842 24.15 18.29 -23.88
N ARG A 843 23.72 17.19 -24.51
CA ARG A 843 22.87 17.19 -25.69
C ARG A 843 21.55 16.50 -25.40
N ILE A 844 20.48 16.96 -26.05
CA ILE A 844 19.18 16.27 -26.06
C ILE A 844 19.29 15.02 -26.94
N GLY A 845 19.36 13.84 -26.31
CA GLY A 845 19.54 12.54 -26.97
C GLY A 845 18.25 11.96 -27.56
N HIS A 846 17.20 11.83 -26.73
CA HIS A 846 15.88 11.35 -27.14
C HIS A 846 14.79 12.20 -26.49
N VAL A 847 13.72 12.53 -27.22
CA VAL A 847 12.58 13.28 -26.67
C VAL A 847 11.37 12.36 -26.69
N PHE A 848 10.78 12.11 -25.53
CA PHE A 848 9.59 11.26 -25.44
C PHE A 848 8.37 12.00 -26.00
N ALA A 849 7.67 11.38 -26.94
CA ALA A 849 6.45 11.95 -27.48
C ALA A 849 5.34 11.91 -26.43
N GLY A 850 4.80 13.08 -26.07
CA GLY A 850 3.67 13.19 -25.16
C GLY A 850 2.30 13.16 -25.87
N GLU A 851 1.26 13.05 -25.07
CA GLU A 851 -0.11 13.44 -25.42
C GLU A 851 -0.47 14.67 -24.59
N ASN A 852 -0.06 15.85 -25.05
CA ASN A 852 -0.09 17.08 -24.25
C ASN A 852 -1.50 17.58 -23.85
N TRP A 853 -2.56 16.91 -24.27
CA TRP A 853 -3.94 17.11 -23.77
C TRP A 853 -4.26 16.30 -22.52
N ASP A 854 -3.42 15.32 -22.15
CA ASP A 854 -3.53 14.48 -20.96
C ASP A 854 -2.34 14.76 -20.04
N GLU A 855 -2.60 15.32 -18.85
CA GLU A 855 -1.54 15.68 -17.90
C GLU A 855 -0.69 14.45 -17.48
N ALA A 856 -1.26 13.24 -17.50
CA ALA A 856 -0.52 12.02 -17.17
C ALA A 856 0.53 11.63 -18.22
N TYR A 857 0.39 12.12 -19.46
CA TYR A 857 1.27 11.84 -20.61
C TYR A 857 1.85 13.12 -21.24
N ARG A 858 1.87 14.23 -20.48
CA ARG A 858 2.41 15.51 -20.95
C ARG A 858 3.93 15.47 -21.07
N SER A 859 4.46 15.82 -22.23
CA SER A 859 5.91 15.90 -22.49
C SER A 859 6.36 17.37 -22.60
N PRO A 860 7.16 17.87 -21.65
CA PRO A 860 7.52 19.30 -21.60
C PRO A 860 8.19 19.83 -22.87
N LEU A 861 9.08 19.05 -23.50
CA LEU A 861 9.81 19.51 -24.69
C LEU A 861 9.00 19.46 -25.99
N THR A 862 7.82 18.81 -25.99
CA THR A 862 6.95 18.73 -27.18
C THR A 862 5.72 19.63 -27.07
N GLU A 863 5.64 20.47 -26.03
CA GLU A 863 4.53 21.42 -25.87
C GLU A 863 4.52 22.47 -27.00
N PRO A 864 3.33 22.91 -27.45
CA PRO A 864 3.24 23.95 -28.49
C PRO A 864 4.04 25.20 -28.11
N GLY A 865 4.93 25.64 -29.00
CA GLY A 865 5.78 26.81 -28.78
C GLY A 865 7.14 26.53 -28.13
N VAL A 866 7.42 25.29 -27.73
CA VAL A 866 8.74 24.86 -27.27
C VAL A 866 9.57 24.37 -28.46
N ASP A 867 10.52 25.19 -28.92
CA ASP A 867 11.42 24.83 -30.02
C ASP A 867 12.71 24.19 -29.47
N VAL A 868 12.59 22.93 -29.05
CA VAL A 868 13.72 22.06 -28.65
C VAL A 868 13.64 20.75 -29.42
N ARG A 869 14.77 20.30 -29.95
CA ARG A 869 14.85 19.12 -30.81
C ARG A 869 15.95 18.19 -30.31
N ARG A 870 15.82 16.92 -30.68
CA ARG A 870 16.93 15.97 -30.61
C ARG A 870 18.16 16.57 -31.30
N GLY A 871 19.31 16.50 -30.64
CA GLY A 871 20.58 17.04 -31.12
C GLY A 871 20.91 18.44 -30.61
N ASP A 872 19.96 19.21 -30.10
CA ASP A 872 20.26 20.50 -29.47
C ASP A 872 21.12 20.29 -28.22
N TYR A 873 22.02 21.24 -27.95
CA TYR A 873 22.82 21.34 -26.74
C TYR A 873 22.07 22.10 -25.66
N LEU A 874 22.00 21.54 -24.45
CA LEU A 874 21.48 22.20 -23.27
C LEU A 874 22.62 22.96 -22.58
N LEU A 875 22.65 24.28 -22.79
CA LEU A 875 23.74 25.15 -22.34
C LEU A 875 23.56 25.67 -20.91
N ALA A 876 22.32 25.93 -20.49
CA ALA A 876 22.02 26.45 -19.16
C ALA A 876 20.57 26.16 -18.72
N ILE A 877 20.33 26.12 -17.40
CA ILE A 877 19.00 26.05 -16.79
C ILE A 877 18.86 27.23 -15.83
N ASP A 878 17.82 28.06 -16.01
CA ASP A 878 17.59 29.32 -15.29
C ASP A 878 18.79 30.30 -15.30
N GLY A 879 19.62 30.21 -16.34
CA GLY A 879 20.81 31.03 -16.51
C GLY A 879 22.09 30.46 -15.91
N ASP A 880 22.00 29.37 -15.15
CA ASP A 880 23.17 28.65 -14.63
C ASP A 880 23.74 27.76 -15.74
N GLU A 881 24.97 28.02 -16.14
CA GLU A 881 25.67 27.30 -17.22
C GLU A 881 25.91 25.83 -16.84
N LEU A 882 25.71 24.93 -17.80
CA LEU A 882 25.95 23.50 -17.66
C LEU A 882 27.20 23.05 -18.43
N ARG A 883 28.17 22.49 -17.70
CA ARG A 883 29.42 21.92 -18.22
C ARG A 883 29.72 20.63 -17.47
N TYR A 884 30.34 19.66 -18.11
CA TYR A 884 30.95 18.54 -17.37
C TYR A 884 31.96 19.06 -16.33
N PRO A 885 31.98 18.55 -15.08
CA PRO A 885 31.25 17.39 -14.56
C PRO A 885 29.92 17.67 -13.81
N ASP A 886 29.25 18.82 -14.04
CA ASP A 886 27.95 19.09 -13.41
C ASP A 886 26.86 18.12 -13.90
N ASN A 887 26.15 17.44 -13.01
CA ASN A 887 24.95 16.68 -13.39
C ASN A 887 23.78 17.66 -13.70
N PRO A 888 23.20 17.66 -14.91
CA PRO A 888 22.14 18.61 -15.28
C PRO A 888 20.91 18.58 -14.36
N TYR A 889 20.58 17.41 -13.82
CA TYR A 889 19.41 17.25 -12.96
C TYR A 889 19.56 17.92 -11.60
N ARG A 890 20.79 18.24 -11.15
CA ARG A 890 21.03 19.06 -9.95
C ARG A 890 20.33 20.42 -10.03
N LEU A 891 20.32 21.03 -11.22
CA LEU A 891 19.64 22.32 -11.44
C LEU A 891 18.11 22.17 -11.59
N LEU A 892 17.58 20.95 -11.55
CA LEU A 892 16.15 20.66 -11.63
C LEU A 892 15.57 20.16 -10.31
N GLU A 893 16.37 19.96 -9.27
CA GLU A 893 15.88 19.61 -7.93
C GLU A 893 14.88 20.66 -7.40
N GLY A 894 13.72 20.20 -6.93
CA GLY A 894 12.65 21.08 -6.45
C GLY A 894 11.92 21.88 -7.53
N LYS A 895 12.13 21.56 -8.82
CA LYS A 895 11.53 22.27 -9.96
C LYS A 895 10.43 21.47 -10.69
N ALA A 896 10.01 20.33 -10.17
CA ALA A 896 8.84 19.62 -10.70
C ALA A 896 7.59 20.54 -10.73
N ASP A 897 6.89 20.55 -11.87
CA ASP A 897 5.70 21.36 -12.14
C ASP A 897 5.86 22.88 -11.98
N ARG A 898 7.11 23.36 -11.94
CA ARG A 898 7.46 24.79 -11.91
C ARG A 898 8.05 25.23 -13.25
N GLN A 899 7.86 26.48 -13.62
CA GLN A 899 8.47 27.00 -14.85
C GLN A 899 9.99 27.09 -14.70
N VAL A 900 10.71 26.63 -15.71
CA VAL A 900 12.17 26.78 -15.85
C VAL A 900 12.51 27.32 -17.23
N VAL A 901 13.59 28.08 -17.33
CA VAL A 901 14.11 28.60 -18.60
C VAL A 901 15.31 27.78 -19.02
N LEU A 902 15.20 27.07 -20.14
CA LEU A 902 16.32 26.36 -20.75
C LEU A 902 17.00 27.29 -21.76
N THR A 903 18.33 27.29 -21.77
CA THR A 903 19.11 27.87 -22.88
C THR A 903 19.63 26.73 -23.72
N VAL A 904 19.21 26.67 -24.99
CA VAL A 904 19.55 25.59 -25.93
C VAL A 904 20.22 26.14 -27.19
N ALA A 905 21.06 25.35 -27.85
CA ALA A 905 21.73 25.74 -29.10
C ALA A 905 21.86 24.54 -30.05
N ASP A 906 22.04 24.81 -31.33
CA ASP A 906 22.29 23.78 -32.36
C ASP A 906 23.73 23.23 -32.34
N SER A 907 24.64 23.92 -31.65
CA SER A 907 26.06 23.55 -31.53
C SER A 907 26.60 23.96 -30.14
N PRO A 908 27.70 23.36 -29.66
CA PRO A 908 28.18 23.56 -28.28
C PRO A 908 28.78 24.96 -28.02
N SER A 909 29.04 25.72 -29.09
CA SER A 909 29.68 27.04 -29.08
C SER A 909 28.81 28.17 -29.66
N ALA A 910 27.58 27.87 -30.11
CA ALA A 910 26.66 28.89 -30.63
C ALA A 910 26.01 29.73 -29.53
N GLU A 911 25.47 30.90 -29.92
CA GLU A 911 24.58 31.68 -29.05
C GLU A 911 23.30 30.89 -28.77
N GLY A 912 23.00 30.68 -27.48
CA GLY A 912 21.83 29.90 -27.07
C GLY A 912 20.52 30.69 -27.19
N ARG A 913 19.47 30.02 -27.68
CA ARG A 913 18.07 30.49 -27.60
C ARG A 913 17.43 30.06 -26.28
N ARG A 914 16.56 30.89 -25.73
CA ARG A 914 15.85 30.61 -24.47
C ARG A 914 14.45 30.06 -24.75
N VAL A 915 14.09 29.00 -24.05
CA VAL A 915 12.74 28.40 -24.06
C VAL A 915 12.27 28.18 -22.63
N THR A 916 10.98 28.40 -22.38
CA THR A 916 10.38 28.16 -21.06
C THR A 916 9.60 26.86 -21.11
N VAL A 917 9.83 25.98 -20.14
CA VAL A 917 9.11 24.71 -20.02
C VAL A 917 8.64 24.50 -18.59
N ARG A 918 7.66 23.60 -18.41
CA ARG A 918 7.24 23.10 -17.10
C ARG A 918 7.68 21.64 -16.98
N PRO A 919 8.76 21.30 -16.26
CA PRO A 919 9.21 19.92 -16.07
C PRO A 919 8.14 19.08 -15.36
N VAL A 920 8.09 17.78 -15.65
CA VAL A 920 7.22 16.80 -14.96
C VAL A 920 7.96 16.16 -13.77
N ALA A 921 7.23 15.69 -12.75
CA ALA A 921 7.83 14.95 -11.63
C ALA A 921 8.30 13.53 -12.03
N SER A 922 7.67 12.91 -13.03
CA SER A 922 7.97 11.55 -13.49
C SER A 922 7.86 11.42 -15.00
N GLU A 923 8.78 10.64 -15.59
CA GLU A 923 8.76 10.29 -17.02
C GLU A 923 8.27 8.85 -17.27
N LEU A 924 7.87 8.10 -16.25
CA LEU A 924 7.48 6.68 -16.42
C LEU A 924 6.35 6.51 -17.44
N ASN A 925 5.32 7.38 -17.38
CA ASN A 925 4.21 7.35 -18.33
C ASN A 925 4.62 7.75 -19.75
N LEU A 926 5.59 8.68 -19.88
CA LEU A 926 6.11 9.08 -21.18
C LEU A 926 6.92 7.95 -21.82
N ARG A 927 7.78 7.28 -21.03
CA ARG A 927 8.53 6.09 -21.45
C ARG A 927 7.59 4.96 -21.84
N TYR A 928 6.57 4.71 -21.03
CA TYR A 928 5.52 3.72 -21.31
C TYR A 928 4.84 4.00 -22.65
N LEU A 929 4.37 5.23 -22.86
CA LEU A 929 3.65 5.61 -24.08
C LEU A 929 4.55 5.52 -25.32
N ASP A 930 5.80 5.98 -25.22
CA ASP A 930 6.79 5.88 -26.28
C ASP A 930 7.05 4.41 -26.66
N TRP A 931 7.20 3.54 -25.66
CA TRP A 931 7.35 2.10 -25.89
C TRP A 931 6.12 1.49 -26.57
N VAL A 932 4.91 1.71 -26.05
CA VAL A 932 3.66 1.18 -26.63
C VAL A 932 3.49 1.63 -28.09
N LYS A 933 3.74 2.91 -28.40
CA LYS A 933 3.69 3.43 -29.76
C LYS A 933 4.74 2.78 -30.67
N SER A 934 5.94 2.53 -30.14
CA SER A 934 7.00 1.84 -30.89
C SER A 934 6.63 0.39 -31.25
N ARG A 935 5.97 -0.33 -30.32
CA ARG A 935 5.51 -1.71 -30.56
C ARG A 935 4.36 -1.76 -31.55
N MET A 936 3.42 -0.82 -31.44
CA MET A 936 2.33 -0.67 -32.39
C MET A 936 2.85 -0.38 -33.81
N ALA A 937 3.83 0.52 -33.95
CA ALA A 937 4.47 0.80 -35.24
C ALA A 937 5.25 -0.41 -35.79
N MET A 938 5.87 -1.21 -34.92
CA MET A 938 6.55 -2.44 -35.31
C MET A 938 5.57 -3.50 -35.82
N ALA A 939 4.46 -3.75 -35.11
CA ALA A 939 3.40 -4.67 -35.56
C ALA A 939 2.80 -4.25 -36.91
N ASP A 940 2.54 -2.95 -37.09
CA ASP A 940 2.04 -2.40 -38.35
C ASP A 940 3.06 -2.62 -39.49
N ARG A 941 4.34 -2.29 -39.28
CA ARG A 941 5.40 -2.49 -40.27
C ARG A 941 5.59 -3.97 -40.66
N LEU A 942 5.67 -4.86 -39.67
CA LEU A 942 5.92 -6.29 -39.91
C LEU A 942 4.74 -6.98 -40.60
N SER A 943 3.52 -6.50 -40.38
CA SER A 943 2.30 -7.09 -40.95
C SER A 943 1.78 -6.40 -42.22
N GLY A 944 2.43 -5.33 -42.68
CA GLY A 944 1.89 -4.48 -43.75
C GLY A 944 0.56 -3.82 -43.36
N GLY A 945 0.38 -3.52 -42.08
CA GLY A 945 -0.81 -2.87 -41.52
C GLY A 945 -2.00 -3.79 -41.23
N ARG A 946 -1.81 -5.12 -41.27
CA ARG A 946 -2.88 -6.11 -41.08
C ARG A 946 -3.12 -6.51 -39.62
N VAL A 947 -2.09 -6.42 -38.77
CA VAL A 947 -2.13 -6.80 -37.36
C VAL A 947 -2.20 -5.55 -36.46
N GLY A 948 -3.17 -5.48 -35.56
CA GLY A 948 -3.24 -4.48 -34.50
C GLY A 948 -2.54 -4.91 -33.22
N TYR A 949 -2.15 -3.97 -32.37
CA TYR A 949 -1.40 -4.19 -31.12
C TYR A 949 -2.00 -3.41 -29.95
N ILE A 950 -2.37 -4.10 -28.87
CA ILE A 950 -2.96 -3.52 -27.67
C ILE A 950 -2.15 -3.97 -26.46
N HIS A 951 -1.57 -3.04 -25.70
CA HIS A 951 -0.89 -3.37 -24.45
C HIS A 951 -1.75 -3.06 -23.22
N LEU A 952 -1.70 -3.93 -22.22
CA LEU A 952 -2.44 -3.84 -20.97
C LEU A 952 -1.48 -3.75 -19.76
N PRO A 953 -1.26 -2.56 -19.18
CA PRO A 953 -0.29 -2.40 -18.08
C PRO A 953 -0.75 -3.01 -16.74
N ASP A 954 -2.05 -3.22 -16.57
CA ASP A 954 -2.65 -3.84 -15.39
C ASP A 954 -4.03 -4.44 -15.75
N THR A 955 -4.72 -5.08 -14.79
CA THR A 955 -6.15 -5.43 -14.92
C THR A 955 -7.04 -4.53 -14.05
N ALA A 956 -6.47 -3.43 -13.56
CA ALA A 956 -7.14 -2.39 -12.81
C ALA A 956 -7.57 -1.25 -13.76
N ILE A 957 -7.50 -0.01 -13.27
CA ILE A 957 -8.04 1.16 -13.97
C ILE A 957 -7.21 1.50 -15.22
N ALA A 958 -5.88 1.43 -15.16
CA ALA A 958 -5.04 1.84 -16.29
C ALA A 958 -5.16 0.86 -17.46
N GLY A 959 -5.21 -0.44 -17.18
CA GLY A 959 -5.45 -1.52 -18.13
C GLY A 959 -6.78 -1.40 -18.84
N ASN A 960 -7.86 -1.21 -18.09
CA ASN A 960 -9.19 -1.02 -18.68
C ASN A 960 -9.25 0.26 -19.55
N ARG A 961 -8.60 1.35 -19.12
CA ARG A 961 -8.48 2.57 -19.94
C ARG A 961 -7.69 2.34 -21.22
N MET A 962 -6.55 1.65 -21.15
CA MET A 962 -5.70 1.35 -22.31
C MET A 962 -6.38 0.38 -23.27
N LEU A 963 -7.08 -0.63 -22.77
CA LEU A 963 -7.90 -1.52 -23.59
C LEU A 963 -8.91 -0.70 -24.41
N GLN A 964 -9.71 0.14 -23.76
CA GLN A 964 -10.69 0.98 -24.44
C GLN A 964 -10.02 1.95 -25.44
N LYS A 965 -8.96 2.65 -25.00
CA LYS A 965 -8.24 3.64 -25.82
C LYS A 965 -7.66 3.03 -27.10
N LEU A 966 -7.05 1.84 -27.01
CA LEU A 966 -6.36 1.22 -28.14
C LEU A 966 -7.29 0.34 -28.99
N PHE A 967 -8.29 -0.30 -28.39
CA PHE A 967 -9.15 -1.27 -29.09
C PHE A 967 -9.98 -0.61 -30.19
N PHE A 968 -10.67 0.50 -29.93
CA PHE A 968 -11.54 1.12 -30.94
C PHE A 968 -10.80 1.56 -32.20
N GLY A 969 -9.54 1.99 -32.06
CA GLY A 969 -8.68 2.36 -33.19
C GLY A 969 -8.16 1.16 -34.00
N GLN A 970 -8.21 -0.05 -33.44
CA GLN A 970 -7.54 -1.23 -34.00
C GLN A 970 -8.44 -2.44 -34.25
N VAL A 971 -9.68 -2.43 -33.77
CA VAL A 971 -10.70 -3.49 -33.96
C VAL A 971 -11.01 -3.84 -35.43
N ASN A 972 -10.68 -2.95 -36.37
CA ASN A 972 -10.87 -3.16 -37.80
C ASN A 972 -9.65 -3.78 -38.51
N LYS A 973 -8.54 -3.98 -37.81
CA LYS A 973 -7.41 -4.78 -38.30
C LYS A 973 -7.87 -6.23 -38.51
N GLU A 974 -7.14 -7.00 -39.32
CA GLU A 974 -7.51 -8.39 -39.62
C GLU A 974 -7.17 -9.34 -38.47
N ALA A 975 -6.16 -9.00 -37.67
CA ALA A 975 -5.74 -9.75 -36.50
C ALA A 975 -5.32 -8.82 -35.36
N LEU A 976 -5.30 -9.32 -34.12
CA LEU A 976 -4.90 -8.54 -32.93
C LEU A 976 -3.86 -9.26 -32.06
N ILE A 977 -2.87 -8.50 -31.62
CA ILE A 977 -1.98 -8.84 -30.51
C ILE A 977 -2.51 -8.16 -29.25
N ILE A 978 -2.74 -8.95 -28.21
CA ILE A 978 -3.02 -8.47 -26.85
C ILE A 978 -1.74 -8.69 -26.01
N ASP A 979 -1.01 -7.63 -25.73
CA ASP A 979 0.23 -7.69 -24.96
C ASP A 979 -0.06 -7.51 -23.46
N ASP A 980 0.05 -8.61 -22.72
CA ASP A 980 -0.13 -8.70 -21.27
C ASP A 980 1.23 -8.74 -20.53
N ARG A 981 2.36 -8.61 -21.23
CA ARG A 981 3.69 -8.54 -20.61
C ARG A 981 3.73 -7.38 -19.62
N TYR A 982 4.34 -7.61 -18.46
CA TYR A 982 4.43 -6.62 -17.38
C TYR A 982 3.08 -6.18 -16.75
N ASN A 983 1.98 -6.89 -17.00
CA ASN A 983 0.69 -6.58 -16.39
C ASN A 983 0.74 -6.67 -14.85
N GLY A 984 0.50 -5.55 -14.17
CA GLY A 984 0.59 -5.43 -12.71
C GLY A 984 -0.53 -6.11 -11.90
N GLY A 985 -1.53 -6.70 -12.57
CA GLY A 985 -2.72 -7.28 -11.95
C GLY A 985 -3.73 -6.22 -11.51
N GLY A 986 -4.60 -6.57 -10.56
CA GLY A 986 -5.71 -5.69 -10.17
C GLY A 986 -6.97 -6.47 -9.90
N PHE A 987 -8.00 -6.22 -10.70
CA PHE A 987 -9.26 -6.96 -10.61
C PHE A 987 -9.19 -8.29 -11.36
N ILE A 988 -10.11 -9.20 -11.03
CA ILE A 988 -10.35 -10.37 -11.87
C ILE A 988 -10.87 -9.88 -13.23
N PRO A 989 -10.21 -10.23 -14.35
CA PRO A 989 -10.41 -9.58 -15.65
C PRO A 989 -11.59 -10.18 -16.44
N ASP A 990 -12.69 -10.55 -15.77
CA ASP A 990 -13.86 -11.20 -16.39
C ASP A 990 -14.52 -10.31 -17.45
N ARG A 991 -14.65 -9.01 -17.18
CA ARG A 991 -15.16 -8.03 -18.16
C ARG A 991 -14.18 -7.77 -19.31
N MET A 992 -12.88 -7.81 -19.06
CA MET A 992 -11.88 -7.63 -20.12
C MET A 992 -11.90 -8.82 -21.09
N ILE A 993 -11.96 -10.05 -20.56
CA ILE A 993 -12.00 -11.24 -21.42
C ILE A 993 -13.32 -11.36 -22.18
N GLU A 994 -14.46 -11.01 -21.56
CA GLU A 994 -15.75 -10.94 -22.24
C GLU A 994 -15.68 -9.99 -23.45
N TYR A 995 -15.03 -8.84 -23.28
CA TYR A 995 -14.83 -7.86 -24.34
C TYR A 995 -13.99 -8.41 -25.50
N LEU A 996 -12.87 -9.08 -25.20
CA LEU A 996 -11.98 -9.71 -26.20
C LEU A 996 -12.59 -10.93 -26.91
N ALA A 997 -13.54 -11.61 -26.27
CA ALA A 997 -14.21 -12.81 -26.79
C ALA A 997 -15.40 -12.51 -27.71
N ARG A 998 -15.81 -11.23 -27.84
CA ARG A 998 -16.96 -10.83 -28.67
C ARG A 998 -16.80 -11.27 -30.13
N ARG A 999 -17.90 -11.78 -30.69
CA ARG A 999 -18.04 -12.18 -32.09
C ARG A 999 -19.13 -11.38 -32.79
N THR A 1000 -19.00 -11.21 -34.09
CA THR A 1000 -20.08 -10.63 -34.90
C THR A 1000 -21.26 -11.59 -34.97
N LEU A 1001 -22.42 -11.12 -34.50
CA LEU A 1001 -23.68 -11.84 -34.53
C LEU A 1001 -24.48 -11.56 -35.80
N SER A 1002 -24.41 -10.32 -36.30
CA SER A 1002 -25.12 -9.88 -37.50
C SER A 1002 -24.46 -8.67 -38.15
N TYR A 1003 -24.89 -8.38 -39.38
CA TYR A 1003 -24.53 -7.18 -40.13
C TYR A 1003 -25.79 -6.37 -40.45
N TRP A 1004 -25.67 -5.04 -40.39
CA TRP A 1004 -26.71 -4.09 -40.79
C TRP A 1004 -26.31 -3.42 -42.09
N ALA A 1005 -27.05 -3.69 -43.15
CA ALA A 1005 -26.94 -2.95 -44.40
C ALA A 1005 -27.61 -1.58 -44.25
N ARG A 1006 -26.94 -0.52 -44.71
CA ARG A 1006 -27.50 0.82 -44.79
C ARG A 1006 -27.30 1.33 -46.21
N ARG A 1007 -28.27 2.11 -46.71
CA ARG A 1007 -28.22 2.68 -48.04
C ARG A 1007 -26.89 3.41 -48.25
N ASP A 1008 -26.18 3.04 -49.32
CA ASP A 1008 -24.93 3.66 -49.78
C ASP A 1008 -23.78 3.66 -48.73
N LEU A 1009 -23.81 2.75 -47.74
CA LEU A 1009 -22.80 2.63 -46.70
C LEU A 1009 -22.31 1.18 -46.53
N GLU A 1010 -21.06 1.04 -46.07
CA GLU A 1010 -20.52 -0.24 -45.65
C GLU A 1010 -21.34 -0.86 -44.49
N PRO A 1011 -21.55 -2.19 -44.47
CA PRO A 1011 -22.29 -2.86 -43.40
C PRO A 1011 -21.62 -2.70 -42.04
N SER A 1012 -22.42 -2.38 -41.03
CA SER A 1012 -21.95 -2.34 -39.64
C SER A 1012 -22.28 -3.64 -38.89
N ARG A 1013 -21.38 -4.09 -38.02
CA ARG A 1013 -21.51 -5.31 -37.22
C ARG A 1013 -22.37 -5.11 -35.98
N THR A 1014 -22.86 -6.21 -35.39
CA THR A 1014 -23.39 -6.24 -34.02
C THR A 1014 -22.75 -7.36 -33.20
N PRO A 1015 -22.14 -7.04 -32.04
CA PRO A 1015 -21.82 -5.70 -31.54
C PRO A 1015 -20.93 -4.91 -32.52
N LEU A 1016 -21.02 -3.57 -32.49
CA LEU A 1016 -20.26 -2.71 -33.41
C LEU A 1016 -18.75 -2.96 -33.36
N PHE A 1017 -18.25 -3.24 -32.15
CA PHE A 1017 -16.85 -3.50 -31.88
C PHE A 1017 -16.64 -4.96 -31.47
N ALA A 1018 -16.84 -5.84 -32.44
CA ALA A 1018 -16.43 -7.25 -32.39
C ALA A 1018 -15.29 -7.51 -33.38
N HIS A 1019 -14.37 -8.40 -32.99
CA HIS A 1019 -13.22 -8.78 -33.81
C HIS A 1019 -13.21 -10.30 -34.06
N ASP A 1020 -13.57 -10.71 -35.27
CA ASP A 1020 -13.68 -12.13 -35.63
C ASP A 1020 -12.36 -12.78 -36.04
N GLY A 1021 -11.37 -11.98 -36.42
CA GLY A 1021 -10.06 -12.47 -36.85
C GLY A 1021 -9.22 -13.10 -35.73
N PRO A 1022 -8.10 -13.76 -36.10
CA PRO A 1022 -7.19 -14.41 -35.17
C PRO A 1022 -6.59 -13.43 -34.19
N LYS A 1023 -6.26 -13.94 -32.99
CA LYS A 1023 -5.65 -13.17 -31.90
C LYS A 1023 -4.49 -13.95 -31.32
N ALA A 1024 -3.55 -13.26 -30.72
CA ALA A 1024 -2.47 -13.84 -29.93
C ALA A 1024 -2.24 -12.98 -28.69
N MET A 1025 -1.77 -13.60 -27.60
CA MET A 1025 -1.47 -12.89 -26.37
C MET A 1025 0.01 -13.03 -26.01
N LEU A 1026 0.66 -11.90 -25.72
CA LEU A 1026 2.05 -11.89 -25.23
C LEU A 1026 2.04 -11.90 -23.70
N ILE A 1027 2.87 -12.76 -23.09
CA ILE A 1027 2.98 -12.92 -21.63
C ILE A 1027 4.44 -12.99 -21.18
N ASN A 1028 4.72 -12.62 -19.93
CA ASN A 1028 6.02 -12.82 -19.30
C ASN A 1028 5.91 -12.97 -17.77
N GLY A 1029 7.03 -13.29 -17.11
CA GLY A 1029 7.11 -13.45 -15.64
C GLY A 1029 6.79 -12.19 -14.81
N TYR A 1030 6.56 -11.03 -15.44
CA TYR A 1030 6.11 -9.82 -14.78
C TYR A 1030 4.59 -9.60 -14.85
N ALA A 1031 3.88 -10.31 -15.72
CA ALA A 1031 2.42 -10.38 -15.72
C ALA A 1031 1.95 -11.21 -14.52
N GLY A 1032 1.05 -10.70 -13.68
CA GLY A 1032 0.67 -11.41 -12.46
C GLY A 1032 -0.68 -11.02 -11.85
N SER A 1033 -1.19 -11.85 -10.94
CA SER A 1033 -2.51 -11.70 -10.33
C SER A 1033 -3.63 -11.66 -11.37
N GLY A 1034 -4.32 -10.54 -11.57
CA GLY A 1034 -5.22 -10.41 -12.71
C GLY A 1034 -4.53 -10.67 -14.06
N GLY A 1035 -3.23 -10.36 -14.19
CA GLY A 1035 -2.40 -10.72 -15.34
C GLY A 1035 -1.94 -12.19 -15.37
N ASP A 1036 -2.22 -12.99 -14.35
CA ASP A 1036 -2.23 -14.45 -14.47
C ASP A 1036 -3.61 -14.95 -14.95
N ALA A 1037 -4.68 -14.36 -14.40
CA ALA A 1037 -6.05 -14.76 -14.71
C ALA A 1037 -6.45 -14.45 -16.17
N LEU A 1038 -6.02 -13.32 -16.73
CA LEU A 1038 -6.37 -12.93 -18.11
C LEU A 1038 -5.81 -13.93 -19.14
N PRO A 1039 -4.51 -14.31 -19.13
CA PRO A 1039 -3.99 -15.39 -19.97
C PRO A 1039 -4.66 -16.74 -19.73
N TYR A 1040 -4.95 -17.08 -18.47
CA TYR A 1040 -5.67 -18.31 -18.15
C TYR A 1040 -7.06 -18.35 -18.82
N TYR A 1041 -7.84 -17.27 -18.74
CA TYR A 1041 -9.15 -17.20 -19.41
C TYR A 1041 -9.04 -17.14 -20.94
N PHE A 1042 -8.06 -16.43 -21.47
CA PHE A 1042 -7.79 -16.37 -22.91
C PHE A 1042 -7.55 -17.76 -23.51
N LYS A 1043 -6.75 -18.58 -22.81
CA LYS A 1043 -6.52 -19.98 -23.15
C LYS A 1043 -7.77 -20.85 -22.96
N LYS A 1044 -8.48 -20.74 -21.83
CA LYS A 1044 -9.69 -21.55 -21.55
C LYS A 1044 -10.81 -21.29 -22.58
N LEU A 1045 -10.92 -20.07 -23.10
CA LEU A 1045 -11.89 -19.70 -24.15
C LEU A 1045 -11.40 -19.97 -25.58
N GLY A 1046 -10.17 -20.44 -25.76
CA GLY A 1046 -9.60 -20.74 -27.08
C GLY A 1046 -9.49 -19.52 -28.00
N LEU A 1047 -9.13 -18.35 -27.45
CA LEU A 1047 -9.08 -17.10 -28.24
C LEU A 1047 -7.85 -16.97 -29.13
N GLY A 1048 -6.77 -17.71 -28.84
CA GLY A 1048 -5.51 -17.69 -29.57
C GLY A 1048 -4.35 -18.27 -28.74
N PRO A 1049 -3.15 -18.37 -29.31
CA PRO A 1049 -1.96 -18.83 -28.59
C PRO A 1049 -1.46 -17.79 -27.58
N LEU A 1050 -0.92 -18.28 -26.46
CA LEU A 1050 -0.08 -17.52 -25.55
C LEU A 1050 1.40 -17.62 -25.98
N ILE A 1051 2.10 -16.49 -26.07
CA ILE A 1051 3.47 -16.40 -26.58
C ILE A 1051 4.34 -15.64 -25.57
N GLY A 1052 5.55 -16.13 -25.29
CA GLY A 1052 6.50 -15.46 -24.40
C GLY A 1052 6.99 -16.40 -23.30
N THR A 1053 7.01 -15.94 -22.05
CA THR A 1053 7.42 -16.75 -20.89
C THR A 1053 6.30 -16.89 -19.87
N ARG A 1054 6.39 -17.92 -19.02
CA ARG A 1054 5.44 -18.22 -17.94
C ARG A 1054 5.16 -16.97 -17.09
N THR A 1055 3.90 -16.75 -16.73
CA THR A 1055 3.48 -15.61 -15.90
C THR A 1055 3.93 -15.76 -14.43
N TRP A 1056 3.78 -14.70 -13.63
CA TRP A 1056 4.27 -14.64 -12.25
C TRP A 1056 3.78 -15.80 -11.37
N GLY A 1057 2.52 -16.20 -11.50
CA GLY A 1057 1.93 -17.30 -10.73
C GLY A 1057 1.50 -16.91 -9.33
N GLY A 1058 0.92 -15.71 -9.15
CA GLY A 1058 0.32 -15.30 -7.89
C GLY A 1058 -1.16 -15.03 -8.06
N LEU A 1059 -2.00 -16.06 -7.95
CA LEU A 1059 -3.46 -15.98 -8.12
C LEU A 1059 -4.21 -16.41 -6.86
N ILE A 1060 -3.84 -15.73 -5.78
CA ILE A 1060 -4.52 -15.73 -4.50
C ILE A 1060 -4.89 -14.28 -4.16
N GLY A 1061 -6.12 -14.02 -3.77
CA GLY A 1061 -6.65 -12.67 -3.60
C GLY A 1061 -6.69 -12.19 -2.15
N ILE A 1062 -7.00 -10.90 -2.01
CA ILE A 1062 -7.01 -10.16 -0.75
C ILE A 1062 -8.36 -9.44 -0.59
N THR A 1063 -8.96 -9.50 0.60
CA THR A 1063 -10.15 -8.69 0.97
C THR A 1063 -9.82 -7.58 1.96
N GLY A 1064 -8.52 -7.32 2.20
CA GLY A 1064 -8.04 -6.39 3.22
C GLY A 1064 -7.74 -7.08 4.55
N ALA A 1065 -7.10 -6.34 5.45
CA ALA A 1065 -6.78 -6.73 6.82
C ALA A 1065 -6.74 -5.49 7.72
N PRO A 1066 -6.88 -5.64 9.05
CA PRO A 1066 -6.65 -4.57 9.99
C PRO A 1066 -5.26 -3.95 9.84
N THR A 1067 -5.14 -2.66 10.11
CA THR A 1067 -3.84 -2.00 10.24
C THR A 1067 -3.24 -2.32 11.61
N LEU A 1068 -1.93 -2.14 11.79
CA LEU A 1068 -1.25 -2.12 13.09
C LEU A 1068 -1.51 -0.78 13.82
N ALA A 1069 -1.01 -0.64 15.05
CA ALA A 1069 -1.21 0.56 15.88
C ALA A 1069 -0.66 1.85 15.24
N ASP A 1070 0.49 1.78 14.56
CA ASP A 1070 1.08 2.89 13.79
C ASP A 1070 0.49 3.03 12.36
N GLY A 1071 -0.53 2.24 12.09
CA GLY A 1071 -1.24 2.12 10.83
C GLY A 1071 -0.46 1.45 9.68
N GLY A 1072 0.68 0.82 9.96
CA GLY A 1072 1.30 -0.14 9.03
C GLY A 1072 0.37 -1.34 8.75
N VAL A 1073 0.68 -2.15 7.75
CA VAL A 1073 -0.20 -3.28 7.36
C VAL A 1073 0.59 -4.55 7.14
N VAL A 1074 0.14 -5.65 7.76
CA VAL A 1074 0.51 -7.01 7.40
C VAL A 1074 -0.70 -7.66 6.74
N LEU A 1075 -0.63 -7.84 5.42
CA LEU A 1075 -1.74 -8.26 4.60
C LEU A 1075 -1.61 -9.75 4.25
N PRO A 1076 -2.50 -10.62 4.75
CA PRO A 1076 -2.58 -12.01 4.34
C PRO A 1076 -3.46 -12.19 3.11
N ALA A 1077 -3.24 -13.29 2.41
CA ALA A 1077 -4.08 -13.73 1.30
C ALA A 1077 -5.33 -14.45 1.83
N THR A 1078 -6.51 -14.02 1.40
CA THR A 1078 -7.80 -14.34 2.05
C THR A 1078 -8.68 -15.27 1.22
N PHE A 1079 -8.41 -15.48 -0.07
CA PHE A 1079 -9.11 -16.45 -0.92
C PHE A 1079 -8.25 -16.93 -2.07
N ARG A 1080 -8.33 -18.21 -2.46
CA ARG A 1080 -7.49 -18.81 -3.49
C ARG A 1080 -8.29 -19.28 -4.70
N PHE A 1081 -7.71 -19.13 -5.89
CA PHE A 1081 -8.30 -19.58 -7.15
C PHE A 1081 -8.20 -21.10 -7.32
N PHE A 1082 -9.29 -21.72 -7.77
CA PHE A 1082 -9.34 -23.10 -8.25
C PHE A 1082 -10.14 -23.15 -9.56
N ASP A 1083 -9.87 -24.16 -10.39
CA ASP A 1083 -10.50 -24.34 -11.69
C ASP A 1083 -11.90 -24.97 -11.62
N VAL A 1084 -12.59 -25.07 -12.76
CA VAL A 1084 -13.95 -25.64 -12.82
C VAL A 1084 -13.96 -27.16 -12.60
N GLU A 1085 -12.79 -27.79 -12.57
CA GLU A 1085 -12.57 -29.19 -12.25
C GLU A 1085 -12.28 -29.41 -10.75
N GLY A 1086 -12.27 -28.35 -9.94
CA GLY A 1086 -12.09 -28.39 -8.49
C GLY A 1086 -10.63 -28.48 -8.03
N LYS A 1087 -9.67 -28.09 -8.88
CA LYS A 1087 -8.24 -28.16 -8.59
C LYS A 1087 -7.65 -26.78 -8.36
N TRP A 1088 -6.76 -26.67 -7.38
CA TRP A 1088 -5.89 -25.49 -7.26
C TRP A 1088 -5.09 -25.32 -8.55
N ALA A 1089 -5.03 -24.09 -9.05
CA ALA A 1089 -4.34 -23.77 -10.29
C ALA A 1089 -3.65 -22.41 -10.17
N VAL A 1090 -2.63 -22.19 -11.00
CA VAL A 1090 -1.91 -20.92 -11.20
C VAL A 1090 -1.06 -20.45 -10.01
N GLU A 1091 -1.54 -20.52 -8.78
CA GLU A 1091 -0.80 -20.09 -7.59
C GLU A 1091 0.50 -20.90 -7.40
N ASN A 1092 1.62 -20.18 -7.30
CA ASN A 1092 3.00 -20.67 -7.31
C ASN A 1092 3.43 -21.45 -8.56
N GLU A 1093 2.67 -21.37 -9.65
CA GLU A 1093 2.94 -22.06 -10.93
C GLU A 1093 2.97 -21.09 -12.11
N GLY A 1094 2.00 -20.17 -12.20
CA GLY A 1094 1.80 -19.30 -13.36
C GLY A 1094 1.04 -19.97 -14.49
N VAL A 1095 0.87 -19.22 -15.58
CA VAL A 1095 0.30 -19.69 -16.84
C VAL A 1095 1.42 -19.86 -17.84
N ALA A 1096 1.62 -21.08 -18.32
CA ALA A 1096 2.64 -21.37 -19.32
C ALA A 1096 2.20 -20.88 -20.72
N PRO A 1097 3.14 -20.37 -21.54
CA PRO A 1097 2.88 -20.04 -22.94
C PRO A 1097 2.58 -21.32 -23.75
N ASP A 1098 1.88 -21.17 -24.86
CA ASP A 1098 1.77 -22.23 -25.88
C ASP A 1098 3.01 -22.24 -26.80
N VAL A 1099 3.62 -21.07 -27.00
CA VAL A 1099 4.89 -20.90 -27.72
C VAL A 1099 5.86 -20.14 -26.83
N GLU A 1100 6.84 -20.86 -26.28
CA GLU A 1100 7.87 -20.25 -25.44
C GLU A 1100 8.82 -19.39 -26.29
N VAL A 1101 8.93 -18.12 -25.92
CA VAL A 1101 9.84 -17.15 -26.54
C VAL A 1101 10.48 -16.32 -25.43
N ILE A 1102 11.80 -16.36 -25.34
CA ILE A 1102 12.56 -15.51 -24.44
C ILE A 1102 12.92 -14.22 -25.19
N ASP A 1103 12.54 -13.07 -24.63
CA ASP A 1103 12.90 -11.76 -25.15
C ASP A 1103 14.38 -11.44 -24.86
N LEU A 1104 15.29 -12.14 -25.55
CA LEU A 1104 16.73 -12.09 -25.34
C LEU A 1104 17.27 -10.65 -25.42
N PRO A 1105 18.15 -10.22 -24.48
CA PRO A 1105 18.68 -8.86 -24.45
C PRO A 1105 19.33 -8.43 -25.76
N GLU A 1106 20.13 -9.29 -26.38
CA GLU A 1106 20.83 -9.00 -27.64
C GLU A 1106 19.89 -8.69 -28.80
N ALA A 1107 18.75 -9.39 -28.89
CA ALA A 1107 17.74 -9.14 -29.91
C ALA A 1107 17.03 -7.80 -29.68
N ARG A 1108 16.77 -7.46 -28.41
CA ARG A 1108 16.17 -6.16 -28.04
C ARG A 1108 17.12 -4.99 -28.27
N ILE A 1109 18.41 -5.17 -27.98
CA ILE A 1109 19.46 -4.18 -28.25
C ILE A 1109 19.57 -3.90 -29.75
N ALA A 1110 19.43 -4.94 -30.59
CA ALA A 1110 19.38 -4.80 -32.05
C ALA A 1110 18.10 -4.12 -32.58
N GLY A 1111 17.17 -3.72 -31.69
CA GLY A 1111 15.93 -3.02 -32.03
C GLY A 1111 14.73 -3.92 -32.28
N GLY A 1112 14.85 -5.23 -32.05
CA GLY A 1112 13.78 -6.22 -32.23
C GLY A 1112 12.86 -6.39 -31.02
N ASP A 1113 11.91 -7.31 -31.15
CA ASP A 1113 10.98 -7.77 -30.11
C ASP A 1113 10.58 -9.23 -30.36
N PRO A 1114 11.33 -10.21 -29.83
CA PRO A 1114 11.16 -11.61 -30.20
C PRO A 1114 9.72 -12.13 -30.05
N SER A 1115 9.06 -11.84 -28.93
CA SER A 1115 7.69 -12.28 -28.68
C SER A 1115 6.69 -11.62 -29.62
N LEU A 1116 6.80 -10.32 -29.88
CA LEU A 1116 5.91 -9.61 -30.81
C LEU A 1116 6.14 -10.07 -32.26
N GLU A 1117 7.40 -10.20 -32.69
CA GLU A 1117 7.75 -10.70 -34.01
C GLU A 1117 7.16 -12.09 -34.25
N LYS A 1118 7.27 -12.98 -33.25
CA LYS A 1118 6.67 -14.31 -33.32
C LYS A 1118 5.14 -14.27 -33.38
N ALA A 1119 4.51 -13.36 -32.64
CA ALA A 1119 3.07 -13.18 -32.72
C ALA A 1119 2.61 -12.69 -34.09
N VAL A 1120 3.32 -11.73 -34.70
CA VAL A 1120 3.01 -11.27 -36.07
C VAL A 1120 3.15 -12.42 -37.07
N GLU A 1121 4.22 -13.21 -36.99
CA GLU A 1121 4.43 -14.39 -37.83
C GLU A 1121 3.24 -15.36 -37.75
N LEU A 1122 2.86 -15.77 -36.54
CA LEU A 1122 1.75 -16.72 -36.32
C LEU A 1122 0.39 -16.17 -36.73
N LEU A 1123 0.15 -14.87 -36.53
CA LEU A 1123 -1.10 -14.24 -36.94
C LEU A 1123 -1.21 -14.11 -38.46
N LEU A 1124 -0.13 -13.78 -39.16
CA LEU A 1124 -0.13 -13.75 -40.62
C LEU A 1124 -0.36 -15.15 -41.20
N GLN A 1125 0.28 -16.18 -40.63
CA GLN A 1125 0.01 -17.57 -41.01
C GLN A 1125 -1.46 -17.94 -40.79
N ALA A 1126 -2.02 -17.61 -39.62
CA ALA A 1126 -3.44 -17.89 -39.32
C ALA A 1126 -4.39 -17.17 -40.29
N LEU A 1127 -4.03 -15.97 -40.77
CA LEU A 1127 -4.79 -15.23 -41.77
C LEU A 1127 -4.67 -15.82 -43.18
N GLU A 1128 -3.56 -16.46 -43.52
CA GLU A 1128 -3.41 -17.20 -44.78
C GLU A 1128 -4.27 -18.47 -44.77
N GLU A 1129 -4.28 -19.19 -43.65
CA GLU A 1129 -5.08 -20.40 -43.46
C GLU A 1129 -6.58 -20.09 -43.38
N ASN A 1130 -6.95 -19.00 -42.70
CA ASN A 1130 -8.34 -18.59 -42.50
C ASN A 1130 -8.51 -17.06 -42.70
N PRO A 1131 -8.60 -16.59 -43.97
CA PRO A 1131 -8.79 -15.18 -44.26
C PRO A 1131 -10.06 -14.62 -43.64
N VAL A 1132 -10.01 -13.38 -43.15
CA VAL A 1132 -11.19 -12.69 -42.62
C VAL A 1132 -12.18 -12.43 -43.76
N SER A 1133 -13.32 -13.13 -43.71
CA SER A 1133 -14.40 -12.95 -44.69
C SER A 1133 -15.44 -11.95 -44.19
N ARG A 1134 -15.90 -11.07 -45.08
CA ARG A 1134 -17.08 -10.22 -44.86
C ARG A 1134 -18.18 -10.68 -45.80
N PRO A 1135 -19.38 -11.03 -45.29
CA PRO A 1135 -20.47 -11.41 -46.17
C PRO A 1135 -20.83 -10.21 -47.08
N PRO A 1136 -21.17 -10.45 -48.36
CA PRO A 1136 -21.67 -9.39 -49.22
C PRO A 1136 -23.01 -8.87 -48.69
N VAL A 1137 -23.32 -7.61 -49.00
CA VAL A 1137 -24.66 -7.07 -48.74
C VAL A 1137 -25.65 -7.81 -49.64
N PRO A 1138 -26.73 -8.42 -49.09
CA PRO A 1138 -27.75 -9.03 -49.92
C PRO A 1138 -28.47 -7.95 -50.76
N GLU A 1139 -28.87 -8.33 -51.97
CA GLU A 1139 -29.74 -7.49 -52.80
C GLU A 1139 -31.01 -7.11 -52.02
N PRO A 1140 -31.51 -5.85 -52.12
CA PRO A 1140 -32.77 -5.46 -51.51
C PRO A 1140 -33.93 -6.34 -52.01
N PRO A 1141 -34.89 -6.69 -51.14
CA PRO A 1141 -36.03 -7.51 -51.55
C PRO A 1141 -36.91 -6.76 -52.57
N ASP A 1142 -37.29 -7.43 -53.65
CA ASP A 1142 -38.32 -6.96 -54.59
C ASP A 1142 -39.71 -7.31 -54.03
N MET A 1143 -40.40 -6.30 -53.49
CA MET A 1143 -41.73 -6.43 -52.90
C MET A 1143 -42.86 -6.08 -53.89
N SER A 1144 -42.58 -6.00 -55.20
CA SER A 1144 -43.56 -5.62 -56.23
C SER A 1144 -44.51 -6.76 -56.66
N GLY A 1145 -44.25 -8.00 -56.24
CA GLY A 1145 -45.16 -9.14 -56.42
C GLY A 1145 -46.35 -9.13 -55.45
N PRO A 1146 -47.43 -9.88 -55.74
CA PRO A 1146 -48.53 -10.04 -54.79
C PRO A 1146 -48.05 -10.76 -53.52
N PRO A 1147 -48.58 -10.38 -52.33
CA PRO A 1147 -48.16 -10.92 -51.04
C PRO A 1147 -48.45 -12.41 -50.85
#